data_AF-A0A254S1V3-F1
#
_entry.id   AF-A0A254S1V3-F1
#
_cell.length_a   1.000
_cell.length_b   1.000
_cell.length_c   1.000
_cell.angle_alpha   90.00
_cell.angle_beta   90.00
_cell.angle_gamma   90.00
#
_symmetry.space_group_name_H-M   'P 1'
#
loop_
_entity.id
_entity.type
_entity.pdbx_description
1 polymer ?
#
loop_
_entity_poly.entity_id
_entity_poly.type
_entity_poly.pdbx_seq_one_letter_code
_entity_poly.pdbx_strand_id
1 'polypeptide(L)'
;MTIFAAALHVSAFAVETELGGVFSGFIKKEGSPYLVKETLIVPDGKSVLVEPGVVVKFAEGAGLDIRGGSLAVVGDLNKPVIFTSEDESGTWNGISITGVKKSEAQYLQVVNAEFGFAVESGVLELRDVTIDNPQQAGVYVRNGSVEMQWSKIRNGVNIGVWATQSAEVTLDGSTLENNRVALVSAEGSSVMLQRSKLLNNKIAVLDFGHNDLKQRNSLIQGSKIGYLSKDLPSADIKRSLNDNETAVAQNVDGVAENLGDEPRNPYADGTKSYNMFSGIGEVDPWKVSGNLALDVGYHKVLMRHNPTGADYLAGRDTVKPGDYYKNYFQVPGLFANWNASMVMESPSGQTIEFNADISNDSWDKFKVYTLQMVYTDQMNSFTLGDFSLSAGDTYLAGINAFGAMYQLNLFKNAAGEPLFVGTAFAGEAQAPKIVGERNYDLYNEYIEDGEAEAQNIVVGGRVRWNMHRRFNGTLGFIGSKDYLEDPFFRDGQPGDVNTVDPLVTSRNFFADGNWLFFPGDIKLNGQIAVGAADTANAAKIRAINQVFLGAGLDASNLGLLNKLMKNPQEVNGLSRDQLASIFGESSMLTPSEMREELRKLLDKASRVAKNTVVQDLDPTSGELWDHNHVALAGSYEWSNENTFIEGFMRYVGKEYYSAGSPDLQQNSRMVGGNLRQKIFDFWRFSFGYVMNVENAAGEGSSYNIMGMGEGTKWGMFSGAEKDWLEEHEQDENRTLYTHDAYVGNQFRLNKNIDLSLRYAVNYRTRSTAQRLYANYSVNSGIYNDDWFKARDGRPTVDVINGNDTLKIDSAHWAHYYGLSKYEYLATQFDEKILRHHAQIGLTFKLPMNVLKVGASLMVRKDYSEFVQDKLLNGLDLSDESFGILGYQFHGSEFFEQRYPISLATTVGGFKNVLSVTPRYKIFNRNNMTEFEWILDENMTFPMANQFLELTLNGGVRQNFLDYEVRKQKMDEMELDLNGSVALRVNHSDKLYTVWTLGTVMNYRPDNLADEYKDLYIIASLNYSF
;
A
#
# COMPACT_ATOMS: atom_id res chain seq x y z
N MET A 1 -66.35 -25.43 -5.52
CA MET A 1 -66.53 -24.66 -6.77
C MET A 1 -65.72 -25.39 -7.82
N THR A 2 -66.41 -26.14 -8.67
CA THR A 2 -65.85 -27.00 -9.73
C THR A 2 -65.84 -26.22 -11.05
N ILE A 3 -65.15 -26.79 -12.07
CA ILE A 3 -65.15 -26.49 -13.53
C ILE A 3 -63.81 -25.91 -14.00
N PHE A 4 -62.88 -26.70 -14.55
CA PHE A 4 -62.76 -27.19 -15.94
C PHE A 4 -62.66 -26.06 -16.99
N ALA A 5 -61.44 -25.80 -17.46
CA ALA A 5 -61.17 -25.12 -18.73
C ALA A 5 -60.23 -25.99 -19.56
N ALA A 6 -60.81 -26.73 -20.50
CA ALA A 6 -60.09 -27.32 -21.62
C ALA A 6 -59.73 -26.17 -22.59
N ALA A 7 -58.44 -26.00 -22.87
CA ALA A 7 -57.97 -25.19 -23.98
C ALA A 7 -57.40 -26.16 -25.03
N LEU A 8 -58.04 -26.17 -26.20
CA LEU A 8 -57.53 -26.79 -27.41
C LEU A 8 -56.08 -26.35 -27.64
N HIS A 9 -55.16 -27.31 -27.84
CA HIS A 9 -53.95 -27.05 -28.60
C HIS A 9 -54.07 -27.80 -29.93
N VAL A 10 -54.15 -26.99 -30.98
CA VAL A 10 -53.97 -27.37 -32.36
C VAL A 10 -52.66 -28.13 -32.49
N SER A 11 -52.72 -29.37 -32.97
CA SER A 11 -51.54 -30.11 -33.42
C SER A 11 -50.97 -29.40 -34.65
N ALA A 12 -50.08 -28.44 -34.44
CA ALA A 12 -49.20 -27.98 -35.50
C ALA A 12 -48.22 -29.14 -35.78
N PHE A 13 -48.31 -29.73 -36.97
CA PHE A 13 -47.27 -30.59 -37.49
C PHE A 13 -45.97 -29.76 -37.52
N ALA A 14 -45.05 -30.04 -36.60
CA ALA A 14 -43.73 -29.44 -36.61
C ALA A 14 -43.04 -29.90 -37.90
N VAL A 15 -42.78 -28.96 -38.80
CA VAL A 15 -41.85 -29.18 -39.92
C VAL A 15 -40.47 -29.30 -39.29
N GLU A 16 -39.84 -30.46 -39.43
CA GLU A 16 -38.50 -30.69 -38.87
C GLU A 16 -37.50 -29.73 -39.56
N THR A 17 -36.66 -29.08 -38.77
CA THR A 17 -35.65 -28.17 -39.32
C THR A 17 -34.47 -29.00 -39.82
N GLU A 18 -34.25 -29.02 -41.14
CA GLU A 18 -33.16 -29.81 -41.73
C GLU A 18 -31.79 -29.17 -41.51
N LEU A 19 -30.81 -29.99 -41.10
CA LEU A 19 -29.39 -29.64 -40.97
C LEU A 19 -28.54 -30.62 -41.80
N GLY A 20 -27.38 -30.15 -42.25
CA GLY A 20 -26.41 -30.98 -42.97
C GLY A 20 -25.21 -30.17 -43.45
N GLY A 21 -24.09 -30.86 -43.71
CA GLY A 21 -22.86 -30.23 -44.19
C GLY A 21 -22.14 -29.39 -43.13
N VAL A 22 -21.38 -28.39 -43.58
CA VAL A 22 -20.56 -27.54 -42.68
C VAL A 22 -21.45 -26.61 -41.85
N PHE A 23 -21.33 -26.67 -40.52
CA PHE A 23 -22.14 -25.88 -39.59
C PHE A 23 -21.31 -25.28 -38.45
N SER A 24 -21.72 -24.08 -38.01
CA SER A 24 -21.17 -23.40 -36.83
C SER A 24 -22.22 -22.44 -36.26
N GLY A 25 -22.29 -22.30 -34.93
CA GLY A 25 -23.25 -21.42 -34.26
C GLY A 25 -24.15 -22.17 -33.27
N PHE A 26 -25.39 -21.72 -33.13
CA PHE A 26 -26.33 -22.20 -32.11
C PHE A 26 -27.38 -23.13 -32.71
N ILE A 27 -27.55 -24.32 -32.12
CA ILE A 27 -28.72 -25.19 -32.33
C ILE A 27 -29.69 -24.89 -31.19
N LYS A 28 -30.78 -24.21 -31.50
CA LYS A 28 -31.65 -23.57 -30.51
C LYS A 28 -32.89 -24.38 -30.21
N LYS A 29 -33.48 -24.19 -29.02
CA LYS A 29 -34.69 -24.93 -28.66
C LYS A 29 -35.87 -24.63 -29.59
N GLU A 30 -35.98 -23.41 -30.13
CA GLU A 30 -37.11 -23.01 -30.97
C GLU A 30 -37.19 -23.76 -32.31
N GLY A 31 -36.06 -24.28 -32.81
CA GLY A 31 -36.00 -25.04 -34.08
C GLY A 31 -36.11 -26.56 -33.92
N SER A 32 -36.26 -27.05 -32.68
CA SER A 32 -36.32 -28.48 -32.37
C SER A 32 -37.71 -29.08 -32.65
N PRO A 33 -37.82 -30.30 -33.22
CA PRO A 33 -36.73 -31.22 -33.55
C PRO A 33 -35.99 -30.85 -34.85
N TYR A 34 -34.68 -31.08 -34.84
CA TYR A 34 -33.82 -30.97 -36.03
C TYR A 34 -33.65 -32.34 -36.68
N LEU A 35 -33.64 -32.38 -38.02
CA LEU A 35 -33.35 -33.58 -38.80
C LEU A 35 -32.03 -33.41 -39.55
N VAL A 36 -31.05 -34.27 -39.28
CA VAL A 36 -29.74 -34.28 -39.92
C VAL A 36 -29.71 -35.35 -41.00
N LYS A 37 -29.82 -34.93 -42.28
CA LYS A 37 -29.84 -35.86 -43.43
C LYS A 37 -28.45 -36.18 -43.99
N GLU A 38 -27.49 -35.29 -43.73
CA GLU A 38 -26.09 -35.43 -44.11
C GLU A 38 -25.23 -35.08 -42.90
N THR A 39 -24.08 -35.74 -42.72
CA THR A 39 -23.17 -35.50 -41.59
C THR A 39 -22.89 -34.02 -41.38
N LEU A 40 -23.13 -33.56 -40.15
CA LEU A 40 -22.88 -32.20 -39.72
C LEU A 40 -21.38 -32.05 -39.40
N ILE A 41 -20.69 -31.17 -40.11
CA ILE A 41 -19.23 -30.99 -39.99
C ILE A 41 -18.93 -29.66 -39.29
N VAL A 42 -18.20 -29.71 -38.18
CA VAL A 42 -17.72 -28.51 -37.47
C VAL A 42 -16.21 -28.38 -37.70
N PRO A 43 -15.77 -27.50 -38.61
CA PRO A 43 -14.36 -27.41 -38.99
C PRO A 43 -13.53 -26.66 -37.95
N ASP A 44 -12.20 -26.72 -38.12
CA ASP A 44 -11.24 -26.04 -37.25
C ASP A 44 -11.55 -24.53 -37.14
N GLY A 45 -11.33 -23.98 -35.96
CA GLY A 45 -11.68 -22.58 -35.68
C GLY A 45 -13.16 -22.34 -35.37
N LYS A 46 -14.08 -23.27 -35.64
CA LYS A 46 -15.52 -23.11 -35.42
C LYS A 46 -16.03 -23.80 -34.16
N SER A 47 -17.20 -23.38 -33.70
CA SER A 47 -17.87 -23.96 -32.55
C SER A 47 -19.36 -24.15 -32.80
N VAL A 48 -19.94 -25.15 -32.14
CA VAL A 48 -21.38 -25.40 -32.08
C VAL A 48 -21.82 -25.44 -30.63
N LEU A 49 -22.86 -24.67 -30.30
CA LEU A 49 -23.54 -24.71 -29.01
C LEU A 49 -24.95 -25.28 -29.17
N VAL A 50 -25.29 -26.28 -28.36
CA VAL A 50 -26.62 -26.89 -28.35
C VAL A 50 -27.34 -26.51 -27.05
N GLU A 51 -28.49 -25.85 -27.18
CA GLU A 51 -29.27 -25.34 -26.06
C GLU A 51 -30.04 -26.44 -25.29
N PRO A 52 -30.39 -26.20 -24.01
CA PRO A 52 -31.16 -27.15 -23.22
C PRO A 52 -32.49 -27.57 -23.88
N GLY A 53 -32.80 -28.86 -23.80
CA GLY A 53 -34.05 -29.45 -24.30
C GLY A 53 -34.12 -29.67 -25.81
N VAL A 54 -33.05 -29.42 -26.57
CA VAL A 54 -33.01 -29.69 -28.01
C VAL A 54 -33.06 -31.19 -28.30
N VAL A 55 -33.83 -31.56 -29.33
CA VAL A 55 -33.85 -32.90 -29.93
C VAL A 55 -33.28 -32.82 -31.35
N VAL A 56 -32.28 -33.64 -31.65
CA VAL A 56 -31.67 -33.81 -32.98
C VAL A 56 -31.80 -35.27 -33.40
N LYS A 57 -32.41 -35.48 -34.56
CA LYS A 57 -32.57 -36.78 -35.21
C LYS A 57 -31.59 -36.90 -36.36
N PHE A 58 -30.93 -38.04 -36.49
CA PHE A 58 -29.97 -38.30 -37.56
C PHE A 58 -30.50 -39.40 -38.48
N ALA A 59 -30.53 -39.13 -39.78
CA ALA A 59 -30.84 -40.14 -40.79
C ALA A 59 -29.79 -41.26 -40.76
N GLU A 60 -30.13 -42.41 -41.33
CA GLU A 60 -29.20 -43.54 -41.44
C GLU A 60 -27.91 -43.11 -42.17
N GLY A 61 -26.76 -43.41 -41.57
CA GLY A 61 -25.45 -43.01 -42.11
C GLY A 61 -25.04 -41.56 -41.89
N ALA A 62 -25.88 -40.72 -41.27
CA ALA A 62 -25.51 -39.36 -40.86
C ALA A 62 -24.87 -39.33 -39.47
N GLY A 63 -24.08 -38.29 -39.18
CA GLY A 63 -23.42 -38.10 -37.88
C GLY A 63 -23.08 -36.64 -37.57
N LEU A 64 -22.37 -36.44 -36.45
CA LEU A 64 -21.79 -35.15 -36.07
C LEU A 64 -20.26 -35.29 -36.01
N ASP A 65 -19.56 -34.53 -36.83
CA ASP A 65 -18.10 -34.64 -37.02
C ASP A 65 -17.40 -33.32 -36.67
N ILE A 66 -16.73 -33.29 -35.53
CA ILE A 66 -15.97 -32.14 -35.03
C ILE A 66 -14.52 -32.25 -35.52
N ARG A 67 -14.19 -31.53 -36.59
CA ARG A 67 -12.88 -31.53 -37.27
C ARG A 67 -11.98 -30.38 -36.84
N GLY A 68 -11.47 -30.42 -35.61
CA GLY A 68 -10.67 -29.35 -34.99
C GLY A 68 -11.49 -28.19 -34.41
N GLY A 69 -12.81 -28.22 -34.59
CA GLY A 69 -13.75 -27.29 -33.94
C GLY A 69 -14.02 -27.63 -32.48
N SER A 70 -15.04 -27.02 -31.87
CA SER A 70 -15.54 -27.41 -30.54
C SER A 70 -17.05 -27.61 -30.51
N LEU A 71 -17.49 -28.58 -29.72
CA LEU A 71 -18.90 -28.82 -29.41
C LEU A 71 -19.16 -28.52 -27.94
N ALA A 72 -20.21 -27.78 -27.65
CA ALA A 72 -20.72 -27.58 -26.30
C ALA A 72 -22.21 -27.92 -26.26
N VAL A 73 -22.58 -28.96 -25.53
CA VAL A 73 -23.98 -29.36 -25.29
C VAL A 73 -24.35 -29.00 -23.85
N VAL A 74 -25.30 -28.07 -23.69
CA VAL A 74 -25.62 -27.48 -22.38
C VAL A 74 -27.03 -27.89 -21.96
N GLY A 75 -27.27 -29.19 -21.79
CA GLY A 75 -28.52 -29.68 -21.22
C GLY A 75 -28.65 -29.35 -19.73
N ASP A 76 -29.85 -29.51 -19.18
CA ASP A 76 -30.08 -29.49 -17.73
C ASP A 76 -30.94 -30.68 -17.28
N LEU A 77 -30.99 -30.95 -15.97
CA LEU A 77 -31.73 -32.08 -15.39
C LEU A 77 -33.21 -32.14 -15.81
N ASN A 78 -33.86 -30.99 -16.00
CA ASN A 78 -35.27 -30.90 -16.38
C ASN A 78 -35.48 -30.83 -17.90
N LYS A 79 -34.43 -30.45 -18.65
CA LYS A 79 -34.43 -30.26 -20.10
C LYS A 79 -33.17 -30.90 -20.71
N PRO A 80 -33.08 -32.23 -20.73
CA PRO A 80 -31.95 -32.91 -21.36
C PRO A 80 -31.95 -32.69 -22.87
N VAL A 81 -30.76 -32.68 -23.47
CA VAL A 81 -30.60 -32.71 -24.93
C VAL A 81 -30.69 -34.17 -25.39
N ILE A 82 -31.31 -34.44 -26.55
CA ILE A 82 -31.48 -35.79 -27.09
C ILE A 82 -30.93 -35.86 -28.51
N PHE A 83 -29.92 -36.69 -28.74
CA PHE A 83 -29.43 -37.09 -30.06
C PHE A 83 -29.83 -38.54 -30.32
N THR A 84 -30.57 -38.77 -31.40
CA THR A 84 -31.14 -40.08 -31.71
C THR A 84 -31.24 -40.32 -33.22
N SER A 85 -31.52 -41.54 -33.63
CA SER A 85 -31.80 -41.88 -35.03
C SER A 85 -33.16 -41.30 -35.47
N GLU A 86 -33.31 -41.02 -36.76
CA GLU A 86 -34.59 -40.60 -37.36
C GLU A 86 -35.67 -41.66 -37.17
N ASP A 87 -35.30 -42.92 -37.44
CA ASP A 87 -36.13 -44.09 -37.19
C ASP A 87 -35.73 -44.76 -35.87
N GLU A 88 -36.70 -45.18 -35.06
CA GLU A 88 -36.46 -45.85 -33.77
C GLU A 88 -35.67 -47.17 -33.91
N SER A 89 -35.73 -47.81 -35.07
CA SER A 89 -34.93 -49.00 -35.42
C SER A 89 -33.67 -48.70 -36.23
N GLY A 90 -33.47 -47.45 -36.64
CA GLY A 90 -32.32 -47.01 -37.42
C GLY A 90 -31.08 -46.82 -36.55
N THR A 91 -29.90 -46.81 -37.17
CA THR A 91 -28.63 -46.47 -36.51
C THR A 91 -27.99 -45.30 -37.24
N TRP A 92 -27.40 -44.37 -36.49
CA TRP A 92 -26.66 -43.23 -37.02
C TRP A 92 -25.20 -43.30 -36.58
N ASN A 93 -24.28 -42.62 -37.28
CA ASN A 93 -22.85 -42.86 -37.13
C ASN A 93 -22.29 -42.42 -35.76
N GLY A 94 -22.97 -41.50 -35.07
CA GLY A 94 -22.51 -40.96 -33.80
C GLY A 94 -21.82 -39.61 -33.88
N ILE A 95 -21.11 -39.29 -32.79
CA ILE A 95 -20.35 -38.05 -32.63
C ILE A 95 -18.87 -38.38 -32.74
N SER A 96 -18.19 -37.83 -33.75
CA SER A 96 -16.74 -37.93 -33.87
C SER A 96 -16.05 -36.61 -33.49
N ILE A 97 -14.97 -36.71 -32.72
CA ILE A 97 -14.20 -35.55 -32.25
C ILE A 97 -12.73 -35.76 -32.59
N THR A 98 -12.19 -34.77 -33.30
CA THR A 98 -10.77 -34.70 -33.66
C THR A 98 -10.22 -33.31 -33.38
N GLY A 99 -8.95 -33.24 -33.02
CA GLY A 99 -8.23 -31.99 -32.78
C GLY A 99 -8.33 -31.47 -31.33
N VAL A 100 -7.49 -30.47 -31.05
CA VAL A 100 -7.07 -30.09 -29.69
C VAL A 100 -8.10 -29.32 -28.87
N LYS A 101 -9.15 -28.84 -29.53
CA LYS A 101 -10.15 -28.02 -28.86
C LYS A 101 -11.09 -28.91 -28.08
N LYS A 102 -11.15 -28.64 -26.78
CA LYS A 102 -12.05 -29.33 -25.86
C LYS A 102 -13.49 -29.22 -26.34
N SER A 103 -14.16 -30.37 -26.38
CA SER A 103 -15.60 -30.49 -26.54
C SER A 103 -16.22 -30.97 -25.23
N GLU A 104 -17.42 -30.49 -24.91
CA GLU A 104 -18.11 -30.78 -23.66
C GLU A 104 -19.59 -31.12 -23.90
N ALA A 105 -20.10 -32.09 -23.15
CA ALA A 105 -21.53 -32.40 -23.14
C ALA A 105 -22.05 -32.62 -21.72
N GLN A 106 -23.11 -31.89 -21.39
CA GLN A 106 -23.81 -31.99 -20.12
C GLN A 106 -25.29 -32.35 -20.31
N TYR A 107 -25.82 -33.28 -19.50
CA TYR A 107 -27.22 -33.73 -19.55
C TYR A 107 -27.70 -34.09 -20.98
N LEU A 108 -26.86 -34.84 -21.71
CA LEU A 108 -27.13 -35.32 -23.06
C LEU A 108 -27.56 -36.80 -23.03
N GLN A 109 -28.54 -37.15 -23.86
CA GLN A 109 -28.94 -38.51 -24.17
C GLN A 109 -28.56 -38.85 -25.62
N VAL A 110 -27.71 -39.85 -25.79
CA VAL A 110 -27.32 -40.42 -27.09
C VAL A 110 -27.96 -41.79 -27.23
N VAL A 111 -28.80 -41.98 -28.24
CA VAL A 111 -29.59 -43.21 -28.42
C VAL A 111 -29.39 -43.78 -29.82
N ASN A 112 -29.23 -45.11 -29.92
CA ASN A 112 -29.13 -45.87 -31.18
C ASN A 112 -28.00 -45.39 -32.12
N ALA A 113 -26.86 -45.00 -31.56
CA ALA A 113 -25.68 -44.63 -32.33
C ALA A 113 -24.79 -45.84 -32.63
N GLU A 114 -24.08 -45.83 -33.74
CA GLU A 114 -23.01 -46.79 -34.01
C GLU A 114 -21.88 -46.59 -32.98
N PHE A 115 -21.40 -45.36 -32.88
CA PHE A 115 -20.53 -44.88 -31.81
C PHE A 115 -21.26 -43.81 -31.00
N GLY A 116 -21.31 -43.90 -29.68
CA GLY A 116 -21.83 -42.77 -28.90
C GLY A 116 -20.92 -41.55 -29.08
N PHE A 117 -19.64 -41.73 -28.77
CA PHE A 117 -18.55 -40.81 -29.08
C PHE A 117 -17.34 -41.57 -29.62
N ALA A 118 -16.71 -41.05 -30.67
CA ALA A 118 -15.42 -41.52 -31.19
C ALA A 118 -14.40 -40.36 -31.13
N VAL A 119 -13.45 -40.45 -30.21
CA VAL A 119 -12.47 -39.40 -29.91
C VAL A 119 -11.09 -39.84 -30.38
N GLU A 120 -10.57 -39.15 -31.40
CA GLU A 120 -9.24 -39.44 -31.95
C GLU A 120 -8.38 -38.18 -31.98
N SER A 121 -7.27 -38.18 -31.23
CA SER A 121 -6.42 -36.99 -31.06
C SER A 121 -7.22 -35.74 -30.63
N GLY A 122 -8.22 -35.96 -29.77
CA GLY A 122 -9.14 -34.93 -29.28
C GLY A 122 -9.39 -35.01 -27.78
N VAL A 123 -10.10 -34.01 -27.25
CA VAL A 123 -10.41 -33.86 -25.83
C VAL A 123 -11.92 -33.75 -25.64
N LEU A 124 -12.49 -34.63 -24.81
CA LEU A 124 -13.92 -34.67 -24.52
C LEU A 124 -14.20 -34.75 -23.02
N GLU A 125 -15.09 -33.89 -22.54
CA GLU A 125 -15.66 -33.98 -21.19
C GLU A 125 -17.15 -34.29 -21.25
N LEU A 126 -17.57 -35.31 -20.50
CA LEU A 126 -18.95 -35.77 -20.39
C LEU A 126 -19.40 -35.68 -18.94
N ARG A 127 -20.54 -35.01 -18.72
CA ARG A 127 -21.14 -34.87 -17.38
C ARG A 127 -22.62 -35.16 -17.42
N ASP A 128 -23.08 -36.09 -16.58
CA ASP A 128 -24.50 -36.49 -16.53
C ASP A 128 -25.04 -36.95 -17.92
N VAL A 129 -24.20 -37.61 -18.73
CA VAL A 129 -24.55 -38.09 -20.08
C VAL A 129 -25.07 -39.53 -20.03
N THR A 130 -26.09 -39.85 -20.83
CA THR A 130 -26.57 -41.23 -21.01
C THR A 130 -26.37 -41.67 -22.45
N ILE A 131 -25.63 -42.76 -22.67
CA ILE A 131 -25.46 -43.41 -23.98
C ILE A 131 -26.19 -44.76 -23.91
N ASP A 132 -27.23 -44.92 -24.73
CA ASP A 132 -28.12 -46.08 -24.73
C ASP A 132 -28.11 -46.79 -26.07
N ASN A 133 -28.00 -48.11 -26.02
CA ASN A 133 -27.96 -48.99 -27.20
C ASN A 133 -26.88 -48.61 -28.25
N PRO A 134 -25.61 -48.37 -27.86
CA PRO A 134 -24.55 -48.20 -28.85
C PRO A 134 -24.26 -49.54 -29.57
N GLN A 135 -24.10 -49.49 -30.89
CA GLN A 135 -23.90 -50.70 -31.69
C GLN A 135 -22.44 -51.21 -31.65
N GLN A 136 -21.46 -50.32 -31.81
CA GLN A 136 -20.03 -50.65 -31.80
C GLN A 136 -19.35 -50.26 -30.49
N ALA A 137 -19.39 -48.97 -30.12
CA ALA A 137 -18.86 -48.51 -28.84
C ALA A 137 -19.67 -47.36 -28.27
N GLY A 138 -19.87 -47.35 -26.95
CA GLY A 138 -20.42 -46.15 -26.29
C GLY A 138 -19.44 -44.98 -26.39
N VAL A 139 -18.19 -45.20 -25.99
CA VAL A 139 -17.09 -44.24 -26.15
C VAL A 139 -15.85 -44.98 -26.66
N TYR A 140 -15.35 -44.56 -27.82
CA TYR A 140 -14.07 -45.01 -28.39
C TYR A 140 -13.03 -43.89 -28.27
N VAL A 141 -11.82 -44.21 -27.81
CA VAL A 141 -10.75 -43.24 -27.58
C VAL A 141 -9.42 -43.76 -28.11
N ARG A 142 -8.75 -42.95 -28.94
CA ARG A 142 -7.43 -43.21 -29.52
C ARG A 142 -6.58 -41.95 -29.55
N ASN A 143 -5.37 -41.99 -28.99
CA ASN A 143 -4.46 -40.83 -28.88
C ASN A 143 -5.13 -39.55 -28.30
N GLY A 144 -6.21 -39.70 -27.55
CA GLY A 144 -7.07 -38.61 -27.07
C GLY A 144 -7.45 -38.79 -25.61
N SER A 145 -8.10 -37.77 -25.05
CA SER A 145 -8.47 -37.73 -23.63
C SER A 145 -9.97 -37.63 -23.44
N VAL A 146 -10.53 -38.49 -22.59
CA VAL A 146 -11.95 -38.45 -22.20
C VAL A 146 -12.10 -38.48 -20.70
N GLU A 147 -12.80 -37.49 -20.15
CA GLU A 147 -13.26 -37.48 -18.77
C GLU A 147 -14.79 -37.63 -18.73
N MET A 148 -15.27 -38.61 -17.98
CA MET A 148 -16.69 -38.93 -17.89
C MET A 148 -17.15 -39.01 -16.43
N GLN A 149 -17.97 -38.05 -16.04
CA GLN A 149 -18.48 -37.86 -14.68
C GLN A 149 -19.99 -38.13 -14.60
N TRP A 150 -20.43 -38.88 -13.59
CA TRP A 150 -21.84 -39.17 -13.31
C TRP A 150 -22.67 -39.64 -14.51
N SER A 151 -22.02 -40.29 -15.47
CA SER A 151 -22.62 -40.65 -16.75
C SER A 151 -22.89 -42.15 -16.82
N LYS A 152 -23.71 -42.55 -17.80
CA LYS A 152 -24.21 -43.91 -17.93
C LYS A 152 -24.08 -44.42 -19.37
N ILE A 153 -23.45 -45.58 -19.55
CA ILE A 153 -23.46 -46.30 -20.83
C ILE A 153 -24.16 -47.64 -20.61
N ARG A 154 -25.23 -47.89 -21.37
CA ARG A 154 -26.05 -49.09 -21.16
C ARG A 154 -26.53 -49.75 -22.44
N ASN A 155 -26.83 -51.04 -22.31
CA ASN A 155 -27.41 -51.88 -23.36
C ASN A 155 -26.54 -51.92 -24.64
N GLY A 156 -25.23 -51.72 -24.53
CA GLY A 156 -24.32 -51.76 -25.67
C GLY A 156 -24.20 -53.15 -26.26
N VAL A 157 -24.39 -53.24 -27.58
CA VAL A 157 -24.33 -54.50 -28.34
C VAL A 157 -22.91 -55.06 -28.35
N ASN A 158 -21.90 -54.19 -28.34
CA ASN A 158 -20.49 -54.55 -28.35
C ASN A 158 -19.74 -53.95 -27.15
N ILE A 159 -19.12 -52.77 -27.27
CA ILE A 159 -18.24 -52.22 -26.22
C ILE A 159 -18.88 -50.98 -25.54
N GLY A 160 -18.73 -50.85 -24.23
CA GLY A 160 -19.11 -49.64 -23.50
C GLY A 160 -18.08 -48.54 -23.72
N VAL A 161 -16.85 -48.75 -23.23
CA VAL A 161 -15.71 -47.85 -23.39
C VAL A 161 -14.52 -48.62 -23.97
N TRP A 162 -13.91 -48.10 -25.03
CA TRP A 162 -12.72 -48.68 -25.67
C TRP A 162 -11.59 -47.66 -25.69
N ALA A 163 -10.56 -47.88 -24.87
CA ALA A 163 -9.34 -47.06 -24.83
C ALA A 163 -8.17 -47.81 -25.50
N THR A 164 -7.46 -47.15 -26.40
CA THR A 164 -6.36 -47.73 -27.20
C THR A 164 -5.34 -46.67 -27.60
N GLN A 165 -4.07 -47.04 -27.79
CA GLN A 165 -2.99 -46.17 -28.30
C GLN A 165 -2.91 -44.78 -27.63
N SER A 166 -2.23 -44.66 -26.49
CA SER A 166 -2.10 -43.39 -25.75
C SER A 166 -3.42 -42.69 -25.42
N ALA A 167 -4.54 -43.41 -25.44
CA ALA A 167 -5.81 -42.91 -24.94
C ALA A 167 -5.74 -42.75 -23.43
N GLU A 168 -6.25 -41.62 -22.93
CA GLU A 168 -6.41 -41.36 -21.51
C GLU A 168 -7.90 -41.28 -21.18
N VAL A 169 -8.39 -42.17 -20.32
CA VAL A 169 -9.82 -42.24 -19.98
C VAL A 169 -10.05 -42.26 -18.48
N THR A 170 -10.75 -41.25 -17.96
CA THR A 170 -11.17 -41.20 -16.56
C THR A 170 -12.68 -41.36 -16.44
N LEU A 171 -13.12 -42.37 -15.69
CA LEU A 171 -14.54 -42.60 -15.37
C LEU A 171 -14.76 -42.36 -13.88
N ASP A 172 -15.45 -41.27 -13.53
CA ASP A 172 -15.74 -40.89 -12.14
C ASP A 172 -17.24 -40.93 -11.83
N GLY A 173 -17.64 -41.73 -10.84
CA GLY A 173 -19.04 -41.85 -10.42
C GLY A 173 -19.97 -42.34 -11.54
N SER A 174 -19.43 -42.94 -12.59
CA SER A 174 -20.14 -43.33 -13.81
C SER A 174 -20.52 -44.82 -13.78
N THR A 175 -21.53 -45.20 -14.57
CA THR A 175 -22.06 -46.57 -14.62
C THR A 175 -22.01 -47.16 -16.03
N LEU A 176 -21.40 -48.33 -16.18
CA LEU A 176 -21.43 -49.13 -17.41
C LEU A 176 -22.24 -50.40 -17.14
N GLU A 177 -23.44 -50.53 -17.73
CA GLU A 177 -24.34 -51.65 -17.43
C GLU A 177 -24.89 -52.38 -18.66
N ASN A 178 -25.12 -53.69 -18.53
CA ASN A 178 -25.76 -54.52 -19.58
C ASN A 178 -25.06 -54.43 -20.96
N ASN A 179 -23.76 -54.18 -21.00
CA ASN A 179 -22.96 -54.19 -22.22
C ASN A 179 -22.37 -55.58 -22.46
N ARG A 180 -22.08 -55.92 -23.72
CA ARG A 180 -21.32 -57.14 -24.03
C ARG A 180 -19.90 -57.08 -23.45
N VAL A 181 -19.19 -55.96 -23.63
CA VAL A 181 -17.96 -55.64 -22.90
C VAL A 181 -18.10 -54.25 -22.33
N ALA A 182 -17.98 -54.05 -21.00
CA ALA A 182 -18.11 -52.71 -20.43
C ALA A 182 -16.89 -51.84 -20.73
N LEU A 183 -15.69 -52.31 -20.43
CA LEU A 183 -14.44 -51.58 -20.62
C LEU A 183 -13.40 -52.43 -21.35
N VAL A 184 -12.80 -51.88 -22.40
CA VAL A 184 -11.61 -52.41 -23.08
C VAL A 184 -10.43 -51.48 -22.79
N SER A 185 -9.39 -52.03 -22.16
CA SER A 185 -8.09 -51.39 -21.96
C SER A 185 -7.07 -52.04 -22.90
N ALA A 186 -6.79 -51.39 -24.03
CA ALA A 186 -5.86 -51.88 -25.03
C ALA A 186 -4.44 -51.30 -24.84
N GLU A 187 -3.47 -51.83 -25.59
CA GLU A 187 -2.05 -51.47 -25.47
C GLU A 187 -1.81 -49.95 -25.56
N GLY A 188 -0.97 -49.45 -24.66
CA GLY A 188 -0.57 -48.04 -24.58
C GLY A 188 -1.62 -47.08 -24.01
N SER A 189 -2.79 -47.56 -23.59
CA SER A 189 -3.81 -46.71 -22.95
C SER A 189 -3.59 -46.51 -21.45
N SER A 190 -4.18 -45.44 -20.89
CA SER A 190 -4.30 -45.21 -19.45
C SER A 190 -5.78 -45.04 -19.09
N VAL A 191 -6.28 -45.85 -18.16
CA VAL A 191 -7.68 -45.83 -17.75
C VAL A 191 -7.78 -45.77 -16.23
N MET A 192 -8.53 -44.79 -15.72
CA MET A 192 -8.73 -44.59 -14.29
C MET A 192 -10.22 -44.70 -13.92
N LEU A 193 -10.59 -45.75 -13.18
CA LEU A 193 -11.94 -45.95 -12.64
C LEU A 193 -12.05 -45.41 -11.21
N GLN A 194 -12.80 -44.33 -10.97
CA GLN A 194 -13.03 -43.78 -9.64
C GLN A 194 -14.51 -43.82 -9.26
N ARG A 195 -14.86 -44.43 -8.12
CA ARG A 195 -16.26 -44.49 -7.63
C ARG A 195 -17.28 -45.00 -8.66
N SER A 196 -16.81 -45.70 -9.69
CA SER A 196 -17.60 -46.09 -10.87
C SER A 196 -18.11 -47.51 -10.73
N LYS A 197 -19.17 -47.84 -11.46
CA LYS A 197 -19.88 -49.12 -11.36
C LYS A 197 -19.94 -49.82 -12.72
N LEU A 198 -19.41 -51.03 -12.81
CA LEU A 198 -19.56 -51.91 -13.98
C LEU A 198 -20.51 -53.04 -13.58
N LEU A 199 -21.75 -53.01 -14.07
CA LEU A 199 -22.85 -53.84 -13.57
C LEU A 199 -23.45 -54.74 -14.65
N ASN A 200 -23.63 -56.03 -14.37
CA ASN A 200 -24.41 -56.95 -15.22
C ASN A 200 -23.93 -57.01 -16.69
N ASN A 201 -22.63 -56.89 -16.93
CA ASN A 201 -22.06 -56.98 -18.28
C ASN A 201 -21.73 -58.43 -18.61
N LYS A 202 -21.65 -58.79 -19.89
CA LYS A 202 -21.14 -60.14 -20.24
C LYS A 202 -19.66 -60.26 -19.89
N ILE A 203 -18.88 -59.22 -20.18
CA ILE A 203 -17.50 -59.05 -19.72
C ILE A 203 -17.40 -57.64 -19.14
N ALA A 204 -16.97 -57.48 -17.88
CA ALA A 204 -16.87 -56.16 -17.30
C ALA A 204 -15.60 -55.42 -17.77
N VAL A 205 -14.43 -56.05 -17.62
CA VAL A 205 -13.16 -55.49 -18.11
C VAL A 205 -12.45 -56.50 -18.99
N LEU A 206 -12.06 -56.07 -20.18
CA LEU A 206 -11.13 -56.75 -21.08
C LEU A 206 -9.83 -55.95 -21.15
N ASP A 207 -8.74 -56.55 -20.70
CA ASP A 207 -7.41 -55.93 -20.62
C ASP A 207 -6.43 -56.71 -21.50
N PHE A 208 -5.85 -56.03 -22.49
CA PHE A 208 -4.91 -56.63 -23.45
C PHE A 208 -3.45 -56.65 -22.95
N GLY A 209 -3.16 -56.07 -21.78
CA GLY A 209 -1.80 -55.86 -21.28
C GLY A 209 -1.13 -54.61 -21.84
N HIS A 210 0.05 -54.27 -21.31
CA HIS A 210 0.84 -53.09 -21.72
C HIS A 210 0.07 -51.75 -21.68
N ASN A 211 -0.76 -51.56 -20.67
CA ASN A 211 -1.54 -50.35 -20.40
C ASN A 211 -1.51 -50.00 -18.91
N ASP A 212 -2.00 -48.82 -18.54
CA ASP A 212 -2.13 -48.38 -17.15
C ASP A 212 -3.61 -48.33 -16.72
N LEU A 213 -4.15 -49.48 -16.33
CA LEU A 213 -5.50 -49.58 -15.76
C LEU A 213 -5.46 -49.53 -14.23
N LYS A 214 -6.07 -48.50 -13.64
CA LYS A 214 -6.20 -48.31 -12.20
C LYS A 214 -7.67 -48.28 -11.78
N GLN A 215 -7.93 -48.61 -10.52
CA GLN A 215 -9.24 -48.37 -9.91
C GLN A 215 -9.11 -47.79 -8.48
N ARG A 216 -10.06 -46.93 -8.10
CA ARG A 216 -10.24 -46.45 -6.73
C ARG A 216 -11.72 -46.43 -6.35
N ASN A 217 -12.08 -47.22 -5.35
CA ASN A 217 -13.45 -47.31 -4.81
C ASN A 217 -14.52 -47.64 -5.87
N SER A 218 -14.14 -48.34 -6.94
CA SER A 218 -15.06 -48.75 -8.00
C SER A 218 -15.60 -50.17 -7.73
N LEU A 219 -16.75 -50.49 -8.31
CA LEU A 219 -17.46 -51.75 -8.12
C LEU A 219 -17.66 -52.45 -9.47
N ILE A 220 -17.24 -53.71 -9.56
CA ILE A 220 -17.44 -54.57 -10.72
C ILE A 220 -18.29 -55.76 -10.28
N GLN A 221 -19.56 -55.80 -10.69
CA GLN A 221 -20.54 -56.73 -10.12
C GLN A 221 -21.51 -57.34 -11.15
N GLY A 222 -21.96 -58.57 -10.87
CA GLY A 222 -23.05 -59.23 -11.60
C GLY A 222 -22.71 -59.64 -13.03
N SER A 223 -21.43 -59.55 -13.42
CA SER A 223 -20.99 -59.84 -14.78
C SER A 223 -20.64 -61.32 -14.95
N LYS A 224 -20.80 -61.86 -16.17
CA LYS A 224 -20.42 -63.26 -16.45
C LYS A 224 -18.90 -63.47 -16.31
N ILE A 225 -18.12 -62.51 -16.80
CA ILE A 225 -16.68 -62.41 -16.52
C ILE A 225 -16.39 -61.02 -15.94
N GLY A 226 -15.80 -60.95 -14.75
CA GLY A 226 -15.44 -59.69 -14.10
C GLY A 226 -14.18 -59.04 -14.67
N TYR A 227 -13.12 -59.81 -14.87
CA TYR A 227 -11.87 -59.33 -15.46
C TYR A 227 -11.27 -60.37 -16.40
N LEU A 228 -11.02 -60.00 -17.66
CA LEU A 228 -10.41 -60.86 -18.67
C LEU A 228 -9.08 -60.24 -19.10
N SER A 229 -7.95 -60.86 -18.75
CA SER A 229 -6.61 -60.36 -19.08
C SER A 229 -5.61 -61.50 -19.25
N LYS A 230 -4.54 -61.27 -20.02
CA LYS A 230 -3.40 -62.20 -20.10
C LYS A 230 -2.61 -62.23 -18.79
N ASP A 231 -2.62 -61.12 -18.05
CA ASP A 231 -1.91 -60.94 -16.80
C ASP A 231 -2.83 -61.04 -15.57
N LEU A 232 -2.23 -61.23 -14.39
CA LEU A 232 -2.97 -61.19 -13.14
C LEU A 232 -3.38 -59.74 -12.81
N PRO A 233 -4.66 -59.48 -12.45
CA PRO A 233 -5.09 -58.14 -12.08
C PRO A 233 -4.36 -57.64 -10.83
N SER A 234 -4.14 -56.32 -10.77
CA SER A 234 -3.57 -55.65 -9.60
C SER A 234 -4.42 -55.86 -8.34
N ALA A 235 -3.82 -55.67 -7.16
CA ALA A 235 -4.51 -55.86 -5.88
C ALA A 235 -5.77 -55.00 -5.76
N ASP A 236 -5.74 -53.79 -6.32
CA ASP A 236 -6.87 -52.89 -6.31
C ASP A 236 -7.98 -53.41 -7.22
N ILE A 237 -7.70 -53.82 -8.45
CA ILE A 237 -8.71 -54.42 -9.34
C ILE A 237 -9.36 -55.65 -8.69
N LYS A 238 -8.57 -56.53 -8.06
CA LYS A 238 -9.10 -57.71 -7.35
C LYS A 238 -10.13 -57.35 -6.27
N ARG A 239 -9.92 -56.27 -5.53
CA ARG A 239 -10.85 -55.81 -4.47
C ARG A 239 -12.18 -55.27 -5.01
N SER A 240 -12.22 -54.86 -6.28
CA SER A 240 -13.42 -54.32 -6.91
C SER A 240 -14.38 -55.37 -7.46
N LEU A 241 -13.91 -56.62 -7.62
CA LEU A 241 -14.67 -57.74 -8.19
C LEU A 241 -15.58 -58.38 -7.12
N ASN A 242 -16.89 -58.18 -7.23
CA ASN A 242 -17.88 -58.76 -6.32
C ASN A 242 -18.97 -59.48 -7.11
N ASP A 243 -19.46 -60.63 -6.63
CA ASP A 243 -20.62 -61.35 -7.20
C ASP A 243 -20.63 -61.50 -8.75
N ASN A 244 -19.48 -61.76 -9.36
CA ASN A 244 -19.37 -62.09 -10.79
C ASN A 244 -19.34 -63.63 -10.95
N GLU A 245 -19.94 -64.19 -12.00
CA GLU A 245 -19.95 -65.65 -12.22
C GLU A 245 -18.54 -66.21 -12.32
N THR A 246 -17.67 -65.52 -13.07
CA THR A 246 -16.23 -65.76 -13.11
C THR A 246 -15.49 -64.46 -12.80
N ALA A 247 -14.79 -64.40 -11.66
CA ALA A 247 -14.11 -63.17 -11.24
C ALA A 247 -12.96 -62.78 -12.19
N VAL A 248 -12.10 -63.74 -12.56
CA VAL A 248 -10.96 -63.53 -13.47
C VAL A 248 -10.85 -64.67 -14.48
N ALA A 249 -10.62 -64.36 -15.75
CA ALA A 249 -10.35 -65.31 -16.83
C ALA A 249 -9.16 -64.85 -17.69
N GLN A 250 -8.50 -65.77 -18.42
CA GLN A 250 -7.24 -65.49 -19.15
C GLN A 250 -7.31 -65.64 -20.68
N ASN A 251 -8.44 -66.07 -21.23
CA ASN A 251 -8.58 -66.30 -22.68
C ASN A 251 -8.94 -64.99 -23.42
N VAL A 252 -8.00 -64.05 -23.49
CA VAL A 252 -8.19 -62.76 -24.18
C VAL A 252 -8.35 -62.97 -25.70
N ASP A 253 -7.53 -63.83 -26.30
CA ASP A 253 -7.45 -63.98 -27.76
C ASP A 253 -8.78 -64.48 -28.37
N GLY A 254 -9.48 -65.40 -27.72
CA GLY A 254 -10.79 -65.89 -28.21
C GLY A 254 -11.93 -64.86 -28.13
N VAL A 255 -11.79 -63.82 -27.31
CA VAL A 255 -12.76 -62.71 -27.24
C VAL A 255 -12.37 -61.58 -28.20
N ALA A 256 -11.07 -61.32 -28.36
CA ALA A 256 -10.52 -60.28 -29.20
C ALA A 256 -10.94 -60.40 -30.68
N GLU A 257 -10.90 -61.61 -31.25
CA GLU A 257 -11.31 -61.89 -32.64
C GLU A 257 -12.77 -61.52 -32.92
N ASN A 258 -13.61 -61.41 -31.88
CA ASN A 258 -15.04 -61.17 -31.98
C ASN A 258 -15.46 -59.74 -31.60
N LEU A 259 -14.50 -58.81 -31.40
CA LEU A 259 -14.78 -57.39 -31.10
C LEU A 259 -14.96 -56.53 -32.36
N GLY A 260 -14.49 -56.98 -33.52
CA GLY A 260 -14.45 -56.20 -34.77
C GLY A 260 -13.15 -55.42 -34.94
N ASP A 261 -12.97 -54.81 -36.11
CA ASP A 261 -11.80 -53.98 -36.41
C ASP A 261 -11.79 -52.70 -35.57
N GLU A 262 -10.60 -52.24 -35.20
CA GLU A 262 -10.42 -50.95 -34.53
C GLU A 262 -10.93 -49.82 -35.45
N PRO A 263 -11.90 -49.00 -35.01
CA PRO A 263 -12.41 -47.90 -35.82
C PRO A 263 -11.29 -46.88 -36.07
N ARG A 264 -11.27 -46.29 -37.28
CA ARG A 264 -10.32 -45.24 -37.66
C ARG A 264 -11.06 -44.07 -38.27
N ASN A 265 -10.93 -42.90 -37.67
CA ASN A 265 -11.37 -41.66 -38.27
C ASN A 265 -10.35 -41.21 -39.34
N PRO A 266 -10.73 -41.15 -40.63
CA PRO A 266 -9.81 -40.76 -41.72
C PRO A 266 -9.32 -39.30 -41.64
N TYR A 267 -9.92 -38.48 -40.76
CA TYR A 267 -9.55 -37.09 -40.53
C TYR A 267 -8.70 -36.89 -39.27
N ALA A 268 -8.50 -37.94 -38.46
CA ALA A 268 -7.63 -37.88 -37.30
C ALA A 268 -6.15 -38.00 -37.70
N ASP A 269 -5.31 -37.14 -37.11
CA ASP A 269 -3.85 -37.23 -37.26
C ASP A 269 -3.30 -38.25 -36.26
N GLY A 270 -3.22 -39.51 -36.68
CA GLY A 270 -2.74 -40.62 -35.85
C GLY A 270 -1.29 -40.50 -35.33
N THR A 271 -0.57 -39.42 -35.65
CA THR A 271 0.79 -39.13 -35.14
C THR A 271 0.82 -38.16 -33.96
N LYS A 272 -0.29 -37.50 -33.61
CA LYS A 272 -0.37 -36.55 -32.49
C LYS A 272 -0.99 -37.21 -31.27
N SER A 273 -0.16 -37.45 -30.25
CA SER A 273 -0.58 -37.85 -28.90
C SER A 273 -0.82 -36.61 -28.03
N TYR A 274 -1.96 -36.58 -27.34
CA TYR A 274 -2.31 -35.54 -26.36
C TYR A 274 -2.35 -36.15 -24.96
N ASN A 275 -1.22 -36.06 -24.25
CA ASN A 275 -1.17 -36.31 -22.82
C ASN A 275 -1.76 -35.11 -22.08
N MET A 276 -2.98 -35.25 -21.56
CA MET A 276 -3.56 -34.32 -20.60
C MET A 276 -3.28 -34.77 -19.15
N PHE A 277 -2.80 -36.01 -18.93
CA PHE A 277 -2.49 -36.56 -17.60
C PHE A 277 -1.00 -36.71 -17.29
N SER A 278 -0.14 -35.77 -17.74
CA SER A 278 1.13 -35.53 -17.03
C SER A 278 0.92 -35.02 -15.57
N GLY A 279 -0.33 -34.82 -15.14
CA GLY A 279 -0.70 -34.31 -13.81
C GLY A 279 -1.25 -35.33 -12.80
N ILE A 280 -1.16 -36.64 -13.02
CA ILE A 280 -1.47 -37.65 -11.97
C ILE A 280 -0.32 -38.65 -11.86
N GLY A 281 0.85 -38.12 -11.51
CA GLY A 281 2.09 -38.88 -11.36
C GLY A 281 3.26 -38.06 -10.83
N GLU A 282 3.17 -36.73 -10.90
CA GLU A 282 3.97 -35.79 -10.11
C GLU A 282 2.99 -34.81 -9.46
N VAL A 283 3.12 -34.58 -8.16
CA VAL A 283 2.55 -33.38 -7.54
C VAL A 283 3.19 -32.23 -8.31
N ASP A 284 2.41 -31.41 -9.03
CA ASP A 284 2.96 -30.19 -9.65
C ASP A 284 3.75 -29.47 -8.54
N PRO A 285 5.08 -29.36 -8.67
CA PRO A 285 5.88 -28.79 -7.61
C PRO A 285 5.40 -27.36 -7.39
N TRP A 286 5.57 -26.87 -6.16
CA TRP A 286 5.33 -25.46 -5.88
C TRP A 286 6.04 -24.62 -6.93
N LYS A 287 5.30 -23.73 -7.60
CA LYS A 287 5.88 -22.78 -8.55
C LYS A 287 6.67 -21.77 -7.76
N VAL A 288 7.97 -21.79 -7.95
CA VAL A 288 8.90 -20.90 -7.27
C VAL A 288 9.29 -19.79 -8.23
N SER A 289 9.05 -18.55 -7.85
CA SER A 289 9.50 -17.36 -8.58
C SER A 289 10.10 -16.36 -7.61
N GLY A 290 10.99 -15.49 -8.08
CA GLY A 290 11.61 -14.52 -7.19
C GLY A 290 12.71 -13.70 -7.85
N ASN A 291 13.35 -12.86 -7.04
CA ASN A 291 14.51 -12.07 -7.39
C ASN A 291 15.57 -12.20 -6.29
N LEU A 292 16.81 -12.42 -6.69
CA LEU A 292 18.01 -12.27 -5.86
C LEU A 292 18.84 -11.12 -6.42
N ALA A 293 19.15 -10.15 -5.57
CA ALA A 293 20.08 -9.09 -5.88
C ALA A 293 21.25 -9.07 -4.88
N LEU A 294 22.45 -8.87 -5.42
CA LEU A 294 23.68 -8.65 -4.66
C LEU A 294 24.33 -7.36 -5.15
N ASP A 295 24.43 -6.38 -4.27
CA ASP A 295 25.21 -5.18 -4.52
C ASP A 295 26.54 -5.30 -3.77
N VAL A 296 27.64 -5.06 -4.47
CA VAL A 296 28.96 -4.90 -3.85
C VAL A 296 29.50 -3.56 -4.29
N GLY A 297 29.91 -2.74 -3.33
CA GLY A 297 30.41 -1.42 -3.65
C GLY A 297 31.52 -0.95 -2.73
N TYR A 298 32.04 0.22 -3.08
CA TYR A 298 33.08 0.90 -2.32
C TYR A 298 32.79 2.39 -2.29
N HIS A 299 32.79 2.98 -1.09
CA HIS A 299 32.71 4.43 -0.88
C HIS A 299 34.07 5.00 -0.52
N LYS A 300 34.37 6.19 -1.06
CA LYS A 300 35.51 7.02 -0.68
C LYS A 300 35.04 8.40 -0.28
N VAL A 301 34.84 8.57 1.02
CA VAL A 301 34.45 9.84 1.62
C VAL A 301 35.69 10.69 1.91
N LEU A 302 35.70 11.92 1.43
CA LEU A 302 36.75 12.91 1.61
C LEU A 302 36.16 14.14 2.30
N MET A 303 36.51 14.31 3.56
CA MET A 303 36.17 15.50 4.34
C MET A 303 37.09 16.66 3.98
N ARG A 304 36.67 17.89 4.27
CA ARG A 304 37.53 19.07 4.20
C ARG A 304 38.57 19.06 5.34
N HIS A 305 39.75 19.65 5.12
CA HIS A 305 40.70 19.92 6.20
C HIS A 305 40.35 21.24 6.88
N ASN A 306 40.55 21.37 8.19
CA ASN A 306 40.43 22.64 8.90
C ASN A 306 41.50 23.61 8.36
N PRO A 307 41.14 24.64 7.57
CA PRO A 307 42.12 25.57 7.02
C PRO A 307 42.40 26.73 7.97
N THR A 308 41.68 26.82 9.09
CA THR A 308 41.80 27.91 10.03
C THR A 308 43.07 27.73 10.88
N GLY A 309 43.68 28.83 11.31
CA GLY A 309 44.81 28.80 12.22
C GLY A 309 44.43 28.48 13.68
N ALA A 310 43.18 28.10 13.93
CA ALA A 310 42.62 27.82 15.25
C ALA A 310 41.99 26.43 15.31
N ASP A 311 41.87 25.90 16.52
CA ASP A 311 41.17 24.64 16.76
C ASP A 311 39.66 24.84 16.48
N TYR A 312 39.07 23.89 15.76
CA TYR A 312 37.62 23.81 15.58
C TYR A 312 37.05 22.86 16.63
N LEU A 313 36.10 23.35 17.42
CA LEU A 313 35.47 22.60 18.51
C LEU A 313 34.05 22.20 18.09
N ALA A 314 33.77 20.90 18.07
CA ALA A 314 32.43 20.35 17.84
C ALA A 314 32.06 19.42 19.01
N GLY A 315 31.30 19.95 19.98
CA GLY A 315 31.00 19.23 21.21
C GLY A 315 32.26 18.93 22.02
N ARG A 316 32.57 17.63 22.22
CA ARG A 316 33.81 17.18 22.89
C ARG A 316 34.99 16.99 21.92
N ASP A 317 34.75 17.06 20.61
CA ASP A 317 35.77 16.83 19.60
C ASP A 317 36.51 18.12 19.24
N THR A 318 37.83 18.01 19.10
CA THR A 318 38.73 19.11 18.72
C THR A 318 39.46 18.77 17.43
N VAL A 319 39.21 19.53 16.37
CA VAL A 319 39.88 19.38 15.06
C VAL A 319 40.95 20.47 14.93
N LYS A 320 42.22 20.07 14.94
CA LYS A 320 43.34 21.00 14.87
C LYS A 320 43.52 21.59 13.47
N PRO A 321 44.20 22.74 13.34
CA PRO A 321 44.62 23.26 12.04
C PRO A 321 45.33 22.20 11.17
N GLY A 322 44.82 21.97 9.96
CA GLY A 322 45.34 21.00 9.00
C GLY A 322 44.78 19.58 9.12
N ASP A 323 44.10 19.23 10.22
CA ASP A 323 43.42 17.94 10.36
C ASP A 323 42.10 17.93 9.58
N TYR A 324 41.64 16.74 9.19
CA TYR A 324 40.34 16.55 8.53
C TYR A 324 39.20 16.70 9.54
N TYR A 325 38.11 17.33 9.12
CA TYR A 325 36.86 17.27 9.88
C TYR A 325 36.37 15.82 10.00
N LYS A 326 35.67 15.51 11.09
CA LYS A 326 35.19 14.16 11.39
C LYS A 326 34.05 13.79 10.42
N ASN A 327 34.11 12.58 9.87
CA ASN A 327 33.08 12.07 8.98
C ASN A 327 31.95 11.42 9.78
N TYR A 328 30.73 11.89 9.55
CA TYR A 328 29.49 11.38 10.13
C TYR A 328 28.42 11.01 9.08
N PHE A 329 28.73 11.21 7.80
CA PHE A 329 27.73 11.23 6.73
C PHE A 329 27.52 9.88 6.06
N GLN A 330 28.61 9.14 5.83
CA GLN A 330 28.63 7.88 5.07
C GLN A 330 29.73 6.97 5.60
N VAL A 331 29.51 5.65 5.59
CA VAL A 331 30.52 4.66 5.97
C VAL A 331 31.51 4.47 4.80
N PRO A 332 32.78 4.88 4.92
CA PRO A 332 33.77 4.65 3.87
C PRO A 332 34.20 3.18 3.84
N GLY A 333 34.66 2.73 2.68
CA GLY A 333 35.17 1.37 2.49
C GLY A 333 34.23 0.47 1.68
N LEU A 334 34.48 -0.84 1.77
CA LEU A 334 33.69 -1.86 1.07
C LEU A 334 32.36 -2.10 1.80
N PHE A 335 31.31 -2.30 1.02
CA PHE A 335 30.02 -2.77 1.52
C PHE A 335 29.44 -3.84 0.60
N ALA A 336 28.52 -4.62 1.14
CA ALA A 336 27.70 -5.55 0.39
C ALA A 336 26.25 -5.54 0.89
N ASN A 337 25.30 -5.46 -0.04
CA ASN A 337 23.87 -5.56 0.25
C ASN A 337 23.30 -6.79 -0.46
N TRP A 338 22.45 -7.53 0.26
CA TRP A 338 21.79 -8.74 -0.21
C TRP A 338 20.30 -8.53 -0.13
N ASN A 339 19.62 -8.62 -1.27
CA ASN A 339 18.17 -8.58 -1.34
C ASN A 339 17.66 -9.89 -1.92
N ALA A 340 16.68 -10.49 -1.26
CA ALA A 340 16.02 -11.70 -1.73
C ALA A 340 14.52 -11.56 -1.58
N SER A 341 13.78 -11.79 -2.67
CA SER A 341 12.32 -11.90 -2.66
C SER A 341 11.94 -13.18 -3.39
N MET A 342 11.11 -14.01 -2.77
CA MET A 342 10.71 -15.31 -3.28
C MET A 342 9.23 -15.53 -2.99
N VAL A 343 8.50 -16.04 -3.99
CA VAL A 343 7.11 -16.47 -3.88
C VAL A 343 7.03 -17.90 -4.38
N MET A 344 6.51 -18.78 -3.52
CA MET A 344 6.18 -20.14 -3.85
C MET A 344 4.66 -20.28 -3.90
N GLU A 345 4.10 -20.77 -5.01
CA GLU A 345 2.66 -20.99 -5.18
C GLU A 345 2.37 -22.48 -5.38
N SER A 346 1.51 -23.05 -4.54
CA SER A 346 1.05 -24.42 -4.68
C SER A 346 -0.01 -24.54 -5.78
N PRO A 347 -0.21 -25.73 -6.38
CA PRO A 347 -1.27 -25.96 -7.36
C PRO A 347 -2.69 -25.74 -6.80
N SER A 348 -2.85 -25.78 -5.48
CA SER A 348 -4.11 -25.54 -4.78
C SER A 348 -4.33 -24.06 -4.40
N GLY A 349 -3.43 -23.16 -4.78
CA GLY A 349 -3.51 -21.71 -4.55
C GLY A 349 -2.99 -21.24 -3.19
N GLN A 350 -2.17 -22.04 -2.51
CA GLN A 350 -1.47 -21.63 -1.28
C GLN A 350 -0.18 -20.90 -1.65
N THR A 351 0.19 -19.86 -0.91
CA THR A 351 1.43 -19.11 -1.17
C THR A 351 2.36 -19.12 0.04
N ILE A 352 3.66 -19.18 -0.22
CA ILE A 352 4.73 -18.88 0.75
C ILE A 352 5.59 -17.78 0.14
N GLU A 353 5.64 -16.63 0.79
CA GLU A 353 6.46 -15.49 0.40
C GLU A 353 7.63 -15.36 1.39
N PHE A 354 8.81 -15.04 0.90
CA PHE A 354 9.99 -14.76 1.71
C PHE A 354 10.66 -13.49 1.17
N ASN A 355 10.92 -12.52 2.05
CA ASN A 355 11.61 -11.29 1.72
C ASN A 355 12.75 -11.07 2.73
N ALA A 356 13.94 -10.72 2.25
CA ALA A 356 15.07 -10.38 3.09
C ALA A 356 15.89 -9.23 2.47
N ASP A 357 16.30 -8.28 3.30
CA ASP A 357 17.21 -7.19 2.98
C ASP A 357 18.28 -7.08 4.08
N ILE A 358 19.53 -7.31 3.70
CA ILE A 358 20.66 -7.44 4.62
C ILE A 358 21.84 -6.65 4.08
N SER A 359 22.47 -5.81 4.91
CA SER A 359 23.72 -5.14 4.58
C SER A 359 24.88 -5.56 5.47
N ASN A 360 26.08 -5.34 4.96
CA ASN A 360 27.34 -5.47 5.69
C ASN A 360 28.31 -4.41 5.19
N ASP A 361 28.91 -3.68 6.12
CA ASP A 361 29.99 -2.73 5.87
C ASP A 361 31.01 -2.72 7.02
N SER A 362 31.94 -1.76 6.98
CA SER A 362 33.02 -1.67 7.98
C SER A 362 32.55 -1.23 9.38
N TRP A 363 31.42 -0.54 9.47
CA TRP A 363 30.78 -0.07 10.69
C TRP A 363 29.76 -1.09 11.20
N ASP A 364 28.86 -1.51 10.32
CA ASP A 364 27.76 -2.43 10.56
C ASP A 364 28.07 -3.77 9.87
N LYS A 365 28.79 -4.64 10.58
CA LYS A 365 29.27 -5.93 10.05
C LYS A 365 28.16 -6.88 9.58
N PHE A 366 26.93 -6.67 10.06
CA PHE A 366 25.74 -7.42 9.67
C PHE A 366 24.51 -6.67 10.18
N LYS A 367 23.68 -6.18 9.27
CA LYS A 367 22.44 -5.46 9.60
C LYS A 367 21.32 -6.03 8.76
N VAL A 368 20.22 -6.41 9.41
CA VAL A 368 19.00 -6.90 8.75
C VAL A 368 18.01 -5.75 8.75
N TYR A 369 17.67 -5.24 7.57
CA TYR A 369 16.68 -4.18 7.41
C TYR A 369 15.26 -4.72 7.32
N THR A 370 15.11 -5.87 6.67
CA THR A 370 13.82 -6.55 6.55
C THR A 370 14.05 -8.04 6.47
N LEU A 371 13.24 -8.81 7.18
CA LEU A 371 13.17 -10.26 7.10
C LEU A 371 11.71 -10.66 7.33
N GLN A 372 11.06 -11.19 6.32
CA GLN A 372 9.65 -11.55 6.37
C GLN A 372 9.41 -12.89 5.69
N MET A 373 8.54 -13.69 6.30
CA MET A 373 7.99 -14.90 5.69
C MET A 373 6.46 -14.87 5.84
N VAL A 374 5.72 -15.05 4.75
CA VAL A 374 4.25 -15.05 4.75
C VAL A 374 3.74 -16.36 4.18
N TYR A 375 2.88 -17.06 4.90
CA TYR A 375 2.09 -18.17 4.37
C TYR A 375 0.64 -17.70 4.19
N THR A 376 0.01 -18.01 3.06
CA THR A 376 -1.42 -17.73 2.83
C THR A 376 -2.14 -18.90 2.17
N ASP A 377 -3.33 -19.23 2.67
CA ASP A 377 -4.29 -20.15 2.06
C ASP A 377 -5.72 -19.54 2.06
N GLN A 378 -6.75 -20.33 1.73
CA GLN A 378 -8.14 -19.86 1.68
C GLN A 378 -8.70 -19.36 3.03
N MET A 379 -8.20 -19.89 4.15
CA MET A 379 -8.65 -19.60 5.51
C MET A 379 -7.58 -18.92 6.36
N ASN A 380 -6.30 -19.20 6.14
CA ASN A 380 -5.21 -18.79 7.01
C ASN A 380 -4.27 -17.83 6.30
N SER A 381 -3.76 -16.84 7.02
CA SER A 381 -2.56 -16.11 6.64
C SER A 381 -1.67 -15.96 7.87
N PHE A 382 -0.38 -16.22 7.73
CA PHE A 382 0.59 -16.20 8.82
C PHE A 382 1.86 -15.50 8.37
N THR A 383 2.22 -14.43 9.06
CA THR A 383 3.45 -13.66 8.82
C THR A 383 4.41 -13.86 9.99
N LEU A 384 5.66 -14.16 9.68
CA LEU A 384 6.80 -14.17 10.60
C LEU A 384 7.83 -13.13 10.17
N GLY A 385 8.48 -12.51 11.14
CA GLY A 385 9.45 -11.44 10.92
C GLY A 385 8.76 -10.08 10.80
N ASP A 386 9.26 -9.21 9.93
CA ASP A 386 8.72 -7.86 9.75
C ASP A 386 7.30 -7.87 9.20
N PHE A 387 6.40 -7.19 9.88
CA PHE A 387 5.04 -6.93 9.40
C PHE A 387 4.65 -5.47 9.68
N SER A 388 3.78 -4.95 8.83
CA SER A 388 3.16 -3.64 9.01
C SER A 388 1.67 -3.81 9.20
N LEU A 389 1.11 -3.06 10.16
CA LEU A 389 -0.30 -3.10 10.51
C LEU A 389 -0.87 -1.68 10.43
N SER A 390 -1.97 -1.54 9.72
CA SER A 390 -2.79 -0.33 9.72
C SER A 390 -4.28 -0.68 9.77
N ALA A 391 -5.06 0.24 10.33
CA ALA A 391 -6.51 0.19 10.41
C ALA A 391 -7.08 1.62 10.44
N GLY A 392 -7.78 2.01 11.51
CA GLY A 392 -8.31 3.35 11.68
C GLY A 392 -7.28 4.35 12.19
N ASP A 393 -7.29 5.55 11.61
CA ASP A 393 -6.38 6.65 11.90
C ASP A 393 -6.35 7.04 13.38
N THR A 394 -7.40 6.78 14.16
CA THR A 394 -7.44 7.16 15.58
C THR A 394 -6.73 6.18 16.50
N TYR A 395 -6.56 4.92 16.11
CA TYR A 395 -6.11 3.86 17.03
C TYR A 395 -5.01 2.96 16.46
N LEU A 396 -4.90 2.84 15.15
CA LEU A 396 -3.88 2.04 14.46
C LEU A 396 -3.61 2.67 13.08
N ALA A 397 -3.08 3.89 13.06
CA ALA A 397 -2.69 4.59 11.83
C ALA A 397 -1.58 3.84 11.07
N GLY A 398 -0.65 3.22 11.80
CA GLY A 398 0.41 2.43 11.23
C GLY A 398 1.41 1.98 12.30
N ILE A 399 1.77 0.69 12.31
CA ILE A 399 2.83 0.16 13.16
C ILE A 399 3.63 -0.89 12.40
N ASN A 400 4.95 -0.77 12.47
CA ASN A 400 5.88 -1.78 11.98
C ASN A 400 6.41 -2.55 13.17
N ALA A 401 6.46 -3.87 13.07
CA ALA A 401 7.04 -4.70 14.11
C ALA A 401 7.66 -5.97 13.53
N PHE A 402 8.70 -6.46 14.20
CA PHE A 402 9.33 -7.74 13.93
C PHE A 402 8.76 -8.80 14.89
N GLY A 403 8.05 -9.80 14.39
CA GLY A 403 7.43 -10.82 15.23
C GLY A 403 6.55 -11.82 14.48
N ALA A 404 5.33 -12.04 14.97
CA ALA A 404 4.36 -12.93 14.34
C ALA A 404 2.99 -12.28 14.24
N MET A 405 2.32 -12.49 13.10
CA MET A 405 0.93 -12.12 12.86
C MET A 405 0.18 -13.30 12.25
N TYR A 406 -1.02 -13.57 12.74
CA TYR A 406 -1.91 -14.60 12.22
C TYR A 406 -3.29 -14.01 11.90
N GLN A 407 -3.82 -14.36 10.75
CA GLN A 407 -5.16 -14.02 10.30
C GLN A 407 -5.94 -15.28 9.93
N LEU A 408 -7.18 -15.35 10.40
CA LEU A 408 -8.13 -16.43 10.16
C LEU A 408 -9.40 -15.87 9.50
N ASN A 409 -9.72 -16.38 8.31
CA ASN A 409 -10.90 -16.06 7.51
C ASN A 409 -11.93 -17.19 7.67
N LEU A 410 -13.10 -16.88 8.24
CA LEU A 410 -14.17 -17.86 8.52
C LEU A 410 -15.46 -17.54 7.77
N PHE A 411 -16.02 -18.58 7.16
CA PHE A 411 -17.26 -18.57 6.37
C PHE A 411 -17.21 -17.59 5.19
N LYS A 412 -18.08 -17.77 4.19
CA LYS A 412 -18.23 -16.81 3.09
C LYS A 412 -19.61 -16.18 3.15
N ASN A 413 -19.70 -14.87 2.95
CA ASN A 413 -20.96 -14.17 2.77
C ASN A 413 -21.54 -14.42 1.36
N ALA A 414 -22.71 -13.87 1.06
CA ALA A 414 -23.37 -14.06 -0.24
C ALA A 414 -22.59 -13.48 -1.44
N ALA A 415 -21.58 -12.65 -1.21
CA ALA A 415 -20.68 -12.11 -2.22
C ALA A 415 -19.36 -12.90 -2.37
N GLY A 416 -19.18 -13.98 -1.59
CA GLY A 416 -17.98 -14.81 -1.62
C GLY A 416 -16.83 -14.30 -0.75
N GLU A 417 -17.01 -13.20 -0.01
CA GLU A 417 -16.02 -12.63 0.90
C GLU A 417 -16.06 -13.30 2.28
N PRO A 418 -14.94 -13.36 3.04
CA PRO A 418 -14.94 -13.89 4.39
C PRO A 418 -15.95 -13.18 5.30
N LEU A 419 -16.82 -13.92 6.01
CA LEU A 419 -17.81 -13.31 6.91
C LEU A 419 -17.15 -12.76 8.19
N PHE A 420 -16.22 -13.54 8.76
CA PHE A 420 -15.42 -13.12 9.91
C PHE A 420 -13.94 -13.20 9.58
N VAL A 421 -13.19 -12.16 9.95
CA VAL A 421 -11.74 -12.12 9.80
C VAL A 421 -11.15 -11.80 11.18
N GLY A 422 -10.53 -12.78 11.82
CA GLY A 422 -9.79 -12.59 13.06
C GLY A 422 -8.32 -12.36 12.78
N THR A 423 -7.69 -11.38 13.40
CA THR A 423 -6.25 -11.12 13.34
C THR A 423 -5.69 -11.07 14.75
N ALA A 424 -4.55 -11.69 14.99
CA ALA A 424 -3.76 -11.58 16.22
C ALA A 424 -2.29 -11.33 15.86
N PHE A 425 -1.59 -10.51 16.63
CA PHE A 425 -0.20 -10.18 16.37
C PHE A 425 0.57 -9.89 17.66
N ALA A 426 1.87 -10.16 17.62
CA ALA A 426 2.82 -9.78 18.66
C ALA A 426 4.21 -9.60 18.04
N GLY A 427 4.95 -8.57 18.46
CA GLY A 427 6.30 -8.32 17.94
C GLY A 427 7.03 -7.16 18.61
N GLU A 428 8.31 -7.03 18.29
CA GLU A 428 9.16 -5.90 18.65
C GLU A 428 8.92 -4.76 17.65
N ALA A 429 8.30 -3.66 18.08
CA ALA A 429 8.11 -2.47 17.24
C ALA A 429 9.35 -1.56 17.24
N GLN A 430 10.17 -1.64 18.29
CA GLN A 430 11.42 -0.89 18.41
C GLN A 430 12.47 -1.73 19.13
N ALA A 431 13.64 -1.87 18.51
CA ALA A 431 14.80 -2.53 19.11
C ALA A 431 15.47 -1.60 20.15
N PRO A 432 16.07 -2.13 21.22
CA PRO A 432 16.73 -1.30 22.23
C PRO A 432 18.02 -0.66 21.68
N LYS A 433 18.31 0.56 22.12
CA LYS A 433 19.61 1.23 21.95
C LYS A 433 20.35 1.24 23.28
N ILE A 434 21.51 0.59 23.34
CA ILE A 434 22.28 0.37 24.57
C ILE A 434 23.46 1.34 24.62
N VAL A 435 23.65 2.00 25.77
CA VAL A 435 24.75 2.94 25.98
C VAL A 435 26.12 2.26 25.77
N GLY A 436 26.98 2.91 24.97
CA GLY A 436 28.32 2.42 24.63
C GLY A 436 28.37 1.49 23.41
N GLU A 437 27.24 1.08 22.85
CA GLU A 437 27.20 0.38 21.56
C GLU A 437 27.33 1.34 20.37
N ARG A 438 27.62 0.80 19.18
CA ARG A 438 27.72 1.58 17.94
C ARG A 438 26.34 2.13 17.58
N ASN A 439 26.27 3.39 17.19
CA ASN A 439 25.05 3.95 16.63
C ASN A 439 24.88 3.44 15.18
N TYR A 440 23.82 2.68 14.93
CA TYR A 440 23.50 2.14 13.60
C TYR A 440 22.95 3.19 12.63
N ASP A 441 22.53 4.34 13.14
CA ASP A 441 21.98 5.44 12.34
C ASP A 441 23.08 6.47 11.98
N LEU A 442 24.19 6.49 12.74
CA LEU A 442 25.25 7.48 12.60
C LEU A 442 26.64 6.82 12.58
N TYR A 443 27.38 7.02 11.49
CA TYR A 443 28.73 6.49 11.36
C TYR A 443 29.70 7.14 12.37
N ASN A 444 30.55 6.31 13.00
CA ASN A 444 31.60 6.75 13.91
C ASN A 444 31.09 7.48 15.17
N GLU A 445 29.86 7.15 15.59
CA GLU A 445 29.24 7.60 16.84
C GLU A 445 28.77 6.42 17.70
N TYR A 446 28.79 6.61 19.02
CA TYR A 446 28.38 5.59 20.00
C TYR A 446 27.23 6.14 20.83
N ILE A 447 26.31 5.26 21.23
CA ILE A 447 25.11 5.67 21.98
C ILE A 447 25.54 6.21 23.35
N GLU A 448 25.22 7.47 23.65
CA GLU A 448 25.52 8.11 24.94
C GLU A 448 24.34 8.03 25.95
N ASP A 449 24.59 8.41 27.21
CA ASP A 449 23.54 8.49 28.25
C ASP A 449 22.53 9.62 27.97
N GLY A 450 21.28 9.24 27.72
CA GLY A 450 20.23 10.11 27.18
C GLY A 450 19.89 9.81 25.72
N GLU A 451 20.66 8.96 25.03
CA GLU A 451 20.41 8.45 23.66
C GLU A 451 19.90 7.00 23.65
N ALA A 452 19.76 6.40 24.84
CA ALA A 452 19.30 5.04 25.01
C ALA A 452 17.81 4.91 24.65
N GLU A 453 17.43 3.74 24.13
CA GLU A 453 16.05 3.43 23.79
C GLU A 453 15.69 2.07 24.38
N ALA A 454 14.49 1.96 24.95
CA ALA A 454 13.95 0.70 25.44
C ALA A 454 13.41 -0.14 24.28
N GLN A 455 13.40 -1.46 24.47
CA GLN A 455 12.72 -2.36 23.55
C GLN A 455 11.20 -2.18 23.70
N ASN A 456 10.51 -1.84 22.61
CA ASN A 456 9.05 -1.75 22.60
C ASN A 456 8.44 -3.05 22.05
N ILE A 457 7.66 -3.75 22.88
CA ILE A 457 6.89 -4.92 22.46
C ILE A 457 5.42 -4.53 22.31
N VAL A 458 4.81 -4.92 21.19
CA VAL A 458 3.41 -4.67 20.86
C VAL A 458 2.66 -5.97 20.74
N VAL A 459 1.42 -5.97 21.23
CA VAL A 459 0.51 -7.12 21.16
C VAL A 459 -0.90 -6.61 20.87
N GLY A 460 -1.62 -7.29 19.98
CA GLY A 460 -3.00 -6.92 19.72
C GLY A 460 -3.77 -7.95 18.92
N GLY A 461 -5.04 -7.65 18.72
CA GLY A 461 -5.91 -8.46 17.89
C GLY A 461 -7.18 -7.71 17.50
N ARG A 462 -7.77 -8.12 16.38
CA ARG A 462 -9.03 -7.55 15.87
C ARG A 462 -9.90 -8.63 15.26
N VAL A 463 -11.20 -8.45 15.33
CA VAL A 463 -12.21 -9.24 14.62
C VAL A 463 -12.99 -8.29 13.73
N ARG A 464 -12.91 -8.51 12.42
CA ARG A 464 -13.76 -7.85 11.43
C ARG A 464 -14.93 -8.74 11.08
N TRP A 465 -16.12 -8.16 11.02
CA TRP A 465 -17.36 -8.81 10.67
C TRP A 465 -17.97 -8.18 9.41
N ASN A 466 -18.00 -8.93 8.32
CA ASN A 466 -18.53 -8.52 7.01
C ASN A 466 -20.01 -8.95 6.86
N MET A 467 -20.88 -8.44 7.74
CA MET A 467 -22.30 -8.83 7.87
C MET A 467 -23.07 -8.80 6.54
N HIS A 468 -22.77 -7.84 5.69
CA HIS A 468 -23.45 -7.61 4.42
C HIS A 468 -22.46 -7.00 3.42
N ARG A 469 -22.68 -7.15 2.10
CA ARG A 469 -21.83 -6.56 1.03
C ARG A 469 -21.63 -5.04 1.09
N ARG A 470 -22.27 -4.37 2.05
CA ARG A 470 -22.33 -2.91 2.22
C ARG A 470 -22.07 -2.46 3.66
N PHE A 471 -21.82 -3.39 4.57
CA PHE A 471 -21.49 -3.06 5.95
C PHE A 471 -20.44 -4.03 6.47
N ASN A 472 -19.36 -3.46 7.00
CA ASN A 472 -18.43 -4.19 7.85
C ASN A 472 -18.18 -3.41 9.14
N GLY A 473 -17.92 -4.14 10.21
CA GLY A 473 -17.50 -3.58 11.48
C GLY A 473 -16.29 -4.32 12.03
N THR A 474 -15.43 -3.61 12.75
CA THR A 474 -14.24 -4.17 13.39
C THR A 474 -14.29 -3.87 14.88
N LEU A 475 -13.87 -4.83 15.70
CA LEU A 475 -13.60 -4.67 17.12
C LEU A 475 -12.20 -5.18 17.40
N GLY A 476 -11.42 -4.47 18.21
CA GLY A 476 -10.07 -4.92 18.52
C GLY A 476 -9.48 -4.28 19.75
N PHE A 477 -8.27 -4.74 20.06
CA PHE A 477 -7.42 -4.21 21.11
C PHE A 477 -5.98 -4.15 20.63
N ILE A 478 -5.22 -3.21 21.18
CA ILE A 478 -3.78 -3.11 21.00
C ILE A 478 -3.16 -2.59 22.29
N GLY A 479 -2.03 -3.17 22.67
CA GLY A 479 -1.22 -2.69 23.79
C GLY A 479 0.25 -2.75 23.45
N SER A 480 1.03 -1.96 24.17
CA SER A 480 2.48 -1.93 24.10
C SER A 480 3.10 -1.91 25.48
N LYS A 481 4.35 -2.36 25.57
CA LYS A 481 5.18 -2.22 26.78
C LYS A 481 6.64 -2.03 26.39
N ASP A 482 7.26 -1.06 27.04
CA ASP A 482 8.70 -0.80 26.95
C ASP A 482 9.49 -1.59 27.99
N TYR A 483 10.60 -2.19 27.57
CA TYR A 483 11.53 -2.97 28.39
C TYR A 483 12.94 -2.39 28.30
N LEU A 484 13.48 -1.93 29.43
CA LEU A 484 14.82 -1.37 29.53
C LEU A 484 15.81 -2.34 30.18
N GLU A 485 15.47 -2.85 31.37
CA GLU A 485 16.34 -3.74 32.16
C GLU A 485 16.36 -5.19 31.65
N ASP A 486 15.18 -5.73 31.33
CA ASP A 486 15.02 -7.13 30.91
C ASP A 486 14.23 -7.23 29.58
N PRO A 487 14.81 -6.78 28.45
CA PRO A 487 14.17 -6.90 27.15
C PRO A 487 14.12 -8.36 26.68
N PHE A 488 13.09 -8.68 25.91
CA PHE A 488 12.83 -10.01 25.37
C PHE A 488 13.82 -10.33 24.24
N PHE A 489 14.59 -11.40 24.36
CA PHE A 489 15.57 -11.83 23.33
C PHE A 489 16.67 -10.81 22.97
N ARG A 490 16.91 -9.80 23.82
CA ARG A 490 17.96 -8.78 23.65
C ARG A 490 18.73 -8.60 24.96
N ASP A 491 19.88 -7.94 24.90
CA ASP A 491 20.59 -7.52 26.10
C ASP A 491 19.92 -6.25 26.66
N GLY A 492 19.74 -6.22 27.98
CA GLY A 492 19.18 -5.07 28.69
C GLY A 492 20.24 -4.10 29.20
N GLN A 493 19.79 -3.01 29.77
CA GLN A 493 20.65 -1.99 30.39
C GLN A 493 20.10 -1.53 31.74
N PRO A 494 20.95 -1.06 32.66
CA PRO A 494 20.51 -0.61 33.98
C PRO A 494 19.37 0.41 33.93
N GLY A 495 18.39 0.31 34.83
CA GLY A 495 17.22 1.20 34.85
C GLY A 495 17.50 2.64 35.26
N ASP A 496 18.73 2.96 35.67
CA ASP A 496 19.20 4.33 35.95
C ASP A 496 19.77 5.04 34.71
N VAL A 497 19.81 4.37 33.55
CA VAL A 497 20.19 4.95 32.26
C VAL A 497 19.08 5.87 31.74
N ASN A 498 19.45 7.07 31.27
CA ASN A 498 18.49 7.98 30.69
C ASN A 498 18.14 7.55 29.26
N THR A 499 16.85 7.36 29.00
CA THR A 499 16.33 7.09 27.66
C THR A 499 15.90 8.37 26.96
N VAL A 500 15.93 8.36 25.63
CA VAL A 500 15.45 9.53 24.87
C VAL A 500 13.94 9.67 24.95
N ASP A 501 13.24 8.55 24.74
CA ASP A 501 11.80 8.48 24.90
C ASP A 501 11.47 7.99 26.31
N PRO A 502 10.39 8.49 26.93
CA PRO A 502 9.94 7.92 28.18
C PRO A 502 9.36 6.51 27.97
N LEU A 503 9.42 5.67 29.01
CA LEU A 503 8.96 4.28 28.95
C LEU A 503 7.42 4.20 28.97
N VAL A 504 6.77 3.96 27.84
CA VAL A 504 5.31 3.95 27.73
C VAL A 504 4.77 2.52 27.73
N THR A 505 3.84 2.25 28.65
CA THR A 505 2.93 1.10 28.56
C THR A 505 1.54 1.60 28.17
N SER A 506 0.92 0.96 27.18
CA SER A 506 -0.40 1.37 26.68
C SER A 506 -1.37 0.21 26.54
N ARG A 507 -2.67 0.50 26.70
CA ARG A 507 -3.77 -0.43 26.45
C ARG A 507 -4.93 0.29 25.80
N ASN A 508 -5.37 -0.21 24.66
CA ASN A 508 -6.37 0.41 23.82
C ASN A 508 -7.40 -0.61 23.36
N PHE A 509 -8.66 -0.20 23.37
CA PHE A 509 -9.76 -0.90 22.72
C PHE A 509 -10.35 0.01 21.64
N PHE A 510 -10.75 -0.58 20.53
CA PHE A 510 -11.31 0.18 19.43
C PHE A 510 -12.43 -0.56 18.72
N ALA A 511 -13.27 0.23 18.06
CA ALA A 511 -14.30 -0.22 17.16
C ALA A 511 -14.36 0.70 15.94
N ASP A 512 -14.62 0.14 14.76
CA ASP A 512 -14.99 0.93 13.58
C ASP A 512 -16.10 0.25 12.78
N GLY A 513 -16.75 1.02 11.92
CA GLY A 513 -17.74 0.54 10.98
C GLY A 513 -17.70 1.31 9.66
N ASN A 514 -17.78 0.59 8.55
CA ASN A 514 -17.89 1.14 7.20
C ASN A 514 -19.23 0.75 6.59
N TRP A 515 -20.02 1.74 6.17
CA TRP A 515 -21.32 1.55 5.52
C TRP A 515 -21.33 2.13 4.10
N LEU A 516 -21.94 1.40 3.17
CA LEU A 516 -22.21 1.82 1.80
C LEU A 516 -23.74 1.90 1.58
N PHE A 517 -24.32 3.09 1.44
CA PHE A 517 -25.78 3.24 1.28
C PHE A 517 -26.21 3.05 -0.17
N PHE A 518 -27.41 2.51 -0.38
CA PHE A 518 -27.99 2.34 -1.73
C PHE A 518 -28.29 3.71 -2.37
N PRO A 519 -27.93 3.96 -3.65
CA PRO A 519 -27.49 3.01 -4.69
C PRO A 519 -26.03 2.50 -4.64
N GLY A 520 -25.18 3.03 -3.77
CA GLY A 520 -23.74 2.74 -3.69
C GLY A 520 -22.86 3.99 -3.67
N ASP A 521 -23.50 5.16 -3.78
CA ASP A 521 -22.84 6.44 -4.02
C ASP A 521 -22.45 7.15 -2.73
N ILE A 522 -22.92 6.66 -1.57
CA ILE A 522 -22.63 7.23 -0.24
C ILE A 522 -21.86 6.21 0.60
N LYS A 523 -20.71 6.62 1.14
CA LYS A 523 -19.95 5.87 2.13
C LYS A 523 -19.94 6.62 3.47
N LEU A 524 -20.12 5.89 4.55
CA LEU A 524 -19.92 6.36 5.92
C LEU A 524 -18.84 5.52 6.60
N ASN A 525 -17.91 6.17 7.28
CA ASN A 525 -16.99 5.53 8.20
C ASN A 525 -17.20 6.14 9.59
N GLY A 526 -17.17 5.31 10.63
CA GLY A 526 -17.17 5.74 12.02
C GLY A 526 -16.15 4.94 12.81
N GLN A 527 -15.40 5.60 13.68
CA GLN A 527 -14.34 5.03 14.50
C GLN A 527 -14.50 5.54 15.94
N ILE A 528 -14.31 4.65 16.90
CA ILE A 528 -14.22 4.96 18.32
C ILE A 528 -13.10 4.15 18.94
N ALA A 529 -12.30 4.78 19.76
CA ALA A 529 -11.27 4.11 20.54
C ALA A 529 -11.23 4.68 21.95
N VAL A 530 -10.96 3.80 22.90
CA VAL A 530 -10.74 4.13 24.30
C VAL A 530 -9.38 3.59 24.70
N GLY A 531 -8.59 4.41 25.36
CA GLY A 531 -7.18 4.12 25.53
C GLY A 531 -6.58 4.90 26.68
N ALA A 532 -5.71 4.23 27.43
CA ALA A 532 -4.85 4.89 28.38
C ALA A 532 -3.41 4.40 28.21
N ALA A 533 -2.49 5.32 28.47
CA ALA A 533 -1.10 5.03 28.74
C ALA A 533 -0.79 5.38 30.20
N ASP A 534 0.33 4.86 30.72
CA ASP A 534 0.87 5.33 31.99
C ASP A 534 1.05 6.86 31.94
N THR A 535 0.16 7.56 32.64
CA THR A 535 -0.05 9.03 32.62
C THR A 535 1.21 9.81 32.97
N ALA A 536 2.12 9.14 33.64
CA ALA A 536 3.27 9.72 34.26
C ALA A 536 4.38 10.01 33.20
N ASN A 537 4.37 9.30 32.07
CA ASN A 537 5.28 9.51 30.93
C ASN A 537 4.70 10.39 29.80
N ALA A 538 3.36 10.43 29.65
CA ALA A 538 2.71 11.47 28.85
C ALA A 538 2.98 12.87 29.44
N ALA A 539 3.02 12.99 30.77
CA ALA A 539 3.45 14.21 31.46
C ALA A 539 4.90 14.60 31.14
N LYS A 540 5.81 13.62 31.00
CA LYS A 540 7.22 13.86 30.64
C LYS A 540 7.39 14.33 29.19
N ILE A 541 6.69 13.72 28.20
CA ILE A 541 6.65 14.24 26.82
C ILE A 541 6.05 15.65 26.77
N ARG A 542 4.99 15.92 27.55
CA ARG A 542 4.42 17.27 27.67
C ARG A 542 5.42 18.26 28.23
N ALA A 543 6.17 17.89 29.27
CA ALA A 543 7.21 18.74 29.86
C ALA A 543 8.36 19.01 28.87
N ILE A 544 8.77 18.01 28.06
CA ILE A 544 9.74 18.16 26.97
C ILE A 544 9.20 19.11 25.90
N ASN A 545 7.99 18.86 25.40
CA ASN A 545 7.36 19.71 24.39
C ASN A 545 7.15 21.13 24.91
N GLN A 546 6.88 21.33 26.20
CA GLN A 546 6.82 22.65 26.83
C GLN A 546 8.13 23.41 26.76
N VAL A 547 9.29 22.75 26.81
CA VAL A 547 10.59 23.42 26.60
C VAL A 547 10.66 24.01 25.19
N PHE A 548 10.22 23.27 24.18
CA PHE A 548 10.23 23.71 22.78
C PHE A 548 9.16 24.77 22.49
N LEU A 549 7.93 24.55 22.95
CA LEU A 549 6.81 25.47 22.77
C LEU A 549 7.05 26.78 23.53
N GLY A 550 7.57 26.72 24.75
CA GLY A 550 7.96 27.88 25.55
C GLY A 550 9.13 28.67 24.95
N ALA A 551 9.99 28.01 24.16
CA ALA A 551 11.02 28.66 23.36
C ALA A 551 10.51 29.22 22.01
N GLY A 552 9.21 29.07 21.72
CA GLY A 552 8.59 29.56 20.49
C GLY A 552 8.84 28.69 19.26
N LEU A 553 9.31 27.44 19.42
CA LEU A 553 9.48 26.51 18.30
C LEU A 553 8.12 26.05 17.76
N ASP A 554 8.07 25.76 16.46
CA ASP A 554 6.81 25.38 15.81
C ASP A 554 6.37 23.97 16.22
N ALA A 555 5.14 23.86 16.75
CA ALA A 555 4.52 22.63 17.22
C ALA A 555 4.48 21.52 16.16
N SER A 556 4.44 21.88 14.86
CA SER A 556 4.47 20.90 13.77
C SER A 556 5.77 20.11 13.68
N ASN A 557 6.85 20.60 14.31
CA ASN A 557 8.17 19.95 14.28
C ASN A 557 8.48 19.20 15.58
N LEU A 558 7.53 19.04 16.52
CA LEU A 558 7.80 18.33 17.78
C LEU A 558 8.31 16.91 17.56
N GLY A 559 7.80 16.20 16.54
CA GLY A 559 8.32 14.87 16.17
C GLY A 559 9.79 14.92 15.69
N LEU A 560 10.13 15.90 14.85
CA LEU A 560 11.52 16.13 14.41
C LEU A 560 12.42 16.54 15.58
N LEU A 561 11.93 17.40 16.48
CA LEU A 561 12.66 17.87 17.66
C LEU A 561 12.93 16.73 18.63
N ASN A 562 11.95 15.85 18.85
CA ASN A 562 12.15 14.63 19.63
C ASN A 562 13.16 13.71 18.95
N LYS A 563 13.16 13.57 17.62
CA LYS A 563 14.21 12.85 16.88
C LYS A 563 15.59 13.50 17.04
N LEU A 564 15.70 14.82 16.91
CA LEU A 564 16.97 15.53 17.07
C LEU A 564 17.46 15.51 18.51
N MET A 565 16.57 15.38 19.49
CA MET A 565 16.94 15.14 20.88
C MET A 565 17.61 13.78 21.06
N LYS A 566 17.23 12.77 20.25
CA LYS A 566 17.88 11.44 20.20
C LYS A 566 19.30 11.52 19.65
N ASN A 567 19.50 12.40 18.65
CA ASN A 567 20.76 12.56 17.94
C ASN A 567 21.12 14.05 17.77
N PRO A 568 21.58 14.77 18.81
CA PRO A 568 21.82 16.22 18.74
C PRO A 568 22.86 16.66 17.70
N GLN A 569 23.70 15.75 17.22
CA GLN A 569 24.68 16.02 16.16
C GLN A 569 24.04 16.14 14.77
N GLU A 570 22.86 15.56 14.54
CA GLU A 570 22.11 15.73 13.28
C GLU A 570 21.71 17.18 13.04
N VAL A 571 21.72 18.02 14.09
CA VAL A 571 21.52 19.48 13.97
C VAL A 571 22.51 20.13 12.99
N ASN A 572 23.74 19.62 12.87
CA ASN A 572 24.71 20.15 11.92
C ASN A 572 24.26 19.90 10.46
N GLY A 573 23.69 18.73 10.19
CA GLY A 573 23.20 18.35 8.87
C GLY A 573 21.87 19.00 8.47
N LEU A 574 21.22 19.75 9.37
CA LEU A 574 19.99 20.45 9.03
C LEU A 574 20.25 21.55 8.01
N SER A 575 19.55 21.48 6.89
CA SER A 575 19.47 22.57 5.92
C SER A 575 18.81 23.80 6.54
N ARG A 576 19.06 24.97 5.95
CA ARG A 576 18.37 26.22 6.34
C ARG A 576 16.84 26.06 6.35
N ASP A 577 16.27 25.41 5.34
CA ASP A 577 14.81 25.22 5.25
C ASP A 577 14.27 24.39 6.44
N GLN A 578 15.03 23.39 6.91
CA GLN A 578 14.68 22.60 8.10
C GLN A 578 14.85 23.40 9.39
N LEU A 579 15.91 24.20 9.50
CA LEU A 579 16.09 25.08 10.66
C LEU A 579 14.98 26.14 10.73
N ALA A 580 14.60 26.71 9.58
CA ALA A 580 13.50 27.66 9.47
C ALA A 580 12.14 27.01 9.75
N SER A 581 11.95 25.72 9.44
CA SER A 581 10.73 25.01 9.83
C SER A 581 10.63 24.86 11.35
N ILE A 582 11.74 24.59 12.05
CA ILE A 582 11.81 24.37 13.50
C ILE A 582 11.62 25.66 14.29
N PHE A 583 12.45 26.67 14.03
CA PHE A 583 12.43 27.95 14.75
C PHE A 583 11.29 28.87 14.33
N GLY A 584 10.51 28.44 13.36
CA GLY A 584 9.68 29.31 12.56
C GLY A 584 10.54 30.17 11.64
N GLU A 585 9.96 30.51 10.50
CA GLU A 585 10.61 31.35 9.49
C GLU A 585 10.90 32.79 10.00
N SER A 586 10.61 33.09 11.29
CA SER A 586 10.69 34.42 11.93
C SER A 586 12.00 34.67 12.68
N SER A 587 12.78 33.63 12.92
CA SER A 587 13.95 33.68 13.80
C SER A 587 15.01 34.67 13.35
N MET A 588 15.57 35.49 14.27
CA MET A 588 16.77 36.33 13.98
C MET A 588 18.07 35.57 13.83
N LEU A 589 18.06 34.29 14.19
CA LEU A 589 19.28 33.52 14.29
C LEU A 589 19.78 33.21 12.87
N THR A 590 21.05 33.45 12.60
CA THR A 590 21.75 32.85 11.46
C THR A 590 21.62 31.32 11.52
N PRO A 591 21.78 30.57 10.41
CA PRO A 591 21.76 29.11 10.48
C PRO A 591 22.70 28.53 11.56
N SER A 592 23.86 29.15 11.77
CA SER A 592 24.80 28.79 12.84
C SER A 592 24.23 29.04 14.24
N GLU A 593 23.61 30.20 14.47
CA GLU A 593 22.94 30.52 15.74
C GLU A 593 21.69 29.65 15.97
N MET A 594 20.93 29.31 14.92
CA MET A 594 19.79 28.39 15.00
C MET A 594 20.27 27.02 15.45
N ARG A 595 21.36 26.51 14.86
CA ARG A 595 21.95 25.23 15.26
C ARG A 595 22.46 25.26 16.70
N GLU A 596 23.09 26.34 17.13
CA GLU A 596 23.56 26.50 18.51
C GLU A 596 22.41 26.55 19.52
N GLU A 597 21.40 27.39 19.25
CA GLU A 597 20.23 27.52 20.10
C GLU A 597 19.43 26.22 20.14
N LEU A 598 19.35 25.51 19.01
CA LEU A 598 18.67 24.21 18.93
C LEU A 598 19.35 23.22 19.84
N ARG A 599 20.69 23.13 19.79
CA ARG A 599 21.46 22.27 20.70
C ARG A 599 21.21 22.62 22.17
N LYS A 600 21.15 23.91 22.53
CA LYS A 600 20.83 24.35 23.90
C LYS A 600 19.42 23.93 24.31
N LEU A 601 18.44 24.09 23.44
CA LEU A 601 17.05 23.71 23.70
C LEU A 601 16.88 22.20 23.80
N LEU A 602 17.55 21.42 22.94
CA LEU A 602 17.59 19.97 23.00
C LEU A 602 18.25 19.47 24.29
N ASP A 603 19.36 20.08 24.73
CA ASP A 603 20.00 19.75 26.01
C ASP A 603 19.10 20.12 27.21
N LYS A 604 18.43 21.29 27.17
CA LYS A 604 17.47 21.68 28.20
C LYS A 604 16.28 20.71 28.26
N ALA A 605 15.73 20.34 27.10
CA ALA A 605 14.64 19.37 26.99
C ALA A 605 15.07 17.98 27.50
N SER A 606 16.27 17.54 27.15
CA SER A 606 16.88 16.31 27.67
C SER A 606 17.03 16.37 29.20
N ARG A 607 17.50 17.48 29.78
CA ARG A 607 17.57 17.63 31.26
C ARG A 607 16.20 17.62 31.93
N VAL A 608 15.18 18.23 31.32
CA VAL A 608 13.79 18.16 31.82
C VAL A 608 13.28 16.73 31.77
N ALA A 609 13.58 15.99 30.70
CA ALA A 609 13.32 14.56 30.62
C ALA A 609 14.02 13.79 31.75
N LYS A 610 15.30 14.10 32.06
CA LYS A 610 16.10 13.46 33.11
C LYS A 610 15.57 13.72 34.53
N ASN A 611 15.15 14.95 34.84
CA ASN A 611 14.78 15.36 36.20
C ASN A 611 13.30 15.13 36.56
N THR A 612 12.46 14.81 35.58
CA THR A 612 11.04 14.52 35.84
C THR A 612 10.95 13.12 36.45
N VAL A 613 10.79 13.05 37.78
CA VAL A 613 10.55 11.80 38.51
C VAL A 613 9.07 11.45 38.41
N VAL A 614 8.81 10.26 37.92
CA VAL A 614 7.50 9.79 37.51
C VAL A 614 7.05 8.73 38.52
N GLN A 615 5.92 8.93 39.21
CA GLN A 615 5.33 7.88 40.07
C GLN A 615 4.50 6.93 39.20
N ASP A 616 4.85 5.65 39.20
CA ASP A 616 4.05 4.58 38.59
C ASP A 616 2.63 4.61 39.17
N LEU A 617 1.67 5.01 38.35
CA LEU A 617 0.25 4.82 38.63
C LEU A 617 -0.31 3.96 37.51
N ASP A 618 -0.28 2.64 37.72
CA ASP A 618 -1.06 1.69 36.92
C ASP A 618 -2.50 2.21 36.84
N PRO A 619 -3.05 2.45 35.64
CA PRO A 619 -4.39 3.02 35.51
C PRO A 619 -5.41 2.07 36.15
N THR A 620 -6.09 2.53 37.19
CA THR A 620 -7.19 1.76 37.79
C THR A 620 -8.37 1.70 36.81
N SER A 621 -8.99 0.54 36.67
CA SER A 621 -9.99 0.20 35.63
C SER A 621 -11.23 1.11 35.53
N GLY A 622 -11.40 2.10 36.41
CA GLY A 622 -12.59 2.94 36.51
C GLY A 622 -12.57 4.24 35.69
N GLU A 623 -11.41 4.71 35.21
CA GLU A 623 -11.26 6.05 34.62
C GLU A 623 -11.21 6.08 33.07
N LEU A 624 -11.22 4.90 32.42
CA LEU A 624 -11.06 4.73 30.96
C LEU A 624 -12.17 5.33 30.08
N TRP A 625 -13.32 5.68 30.66
CA TRP A 625 -14.50 6.17 29.91
C TRP A 625 -14.67 7.69 29.95
N ASP A 626 -13.71 8.42 30.54
CA ASP A 626 -13.71 9.88 30.49
C ASP A 626 -13.34 10.40 29.09
N HIS A 627 -13.87 11.56 28.71
CA HIS A 627 -13.65 12.23 27.41
C HIS A 627 -12.16 12.51 27.11
N ASN A 628 -11.32 12.50 28.14
CA ASN A 628 -9.87 12.61 28.02
C ASN A 628 -9.21 11.34 27.47
N HIS A 629 -9.81 10.16 27.63
CA HIS A 629 -9.28 8.85 27.22
C HIS A 629 -9.96 8.28 25.97
N VAL A 630 -10.70 9.11 25.22
CA VAL A 630 -11.49 8.69 24.05
C VAL A 630 -10.97 9.37 22.79
N ALA A 631 -10.90 8.61 21.70
CA ALA A 631 -10.76 9.13 20.34
C ALA A 631 -11.96 8.73 19.48
N LEU A 632 -12.45 9.66 18.66
CA LEU A 632 -13.57 9.48 17.74
C LEU A 632 -13.18 9.99 16.36
N ALA A 633 -13.58 9.30 15.31
CA ALA A 633 -13.53 9.83 13.95
C ALA A 633 -14.76 9.40 13.16
N GLY A 634 -15.13 10.20 12.18
CA GLY A 634 -16.17 9.85 11.23
C GLY A 634 -15.97 10.56 9.91
N SER A 635 -16.31 9.90 8.82
CA SER A 635 -16.31 10.48 7.48
C SER A 635 -17.56 10.11 6.70
N TYR A 636 -17.91 11.00 5.78
CA TYR A 636 -18.97 10.87 4.80
C TYR A 636 -18.37 11.15 3.44
N GLU A 637 -18.55 10.22 2.50
CA GLU A 637 -18.25 10.45 1.09
C GLU A 637 -19.54 10.28 0.29
N TRP A 638 -19.77 11.18 -0.66
CA TRP A 638 -20.76 11.01 -1.71
C TRP A 638 -20.14 11.28 -3.07
N SER A 639 -20.43 10.44 -4.06
CA SER A 639 -19.90 10.63 -5.40
C SER A 639 -20.84 10.17 -6.50
N ASN A 640 -20.85 10.90 -7.62
CA ASN A 640 -21.44 10.51 -8.89
C ASN A 640 -20.45 10.81 -10.04
N GLU A 641 -20.87 10.66 -11.30
CA GLU A 641 -20.01 10.88 -12.48
C GLU A 641 -19.36 12.27 -12.54
N ASN A 642 -20.00 13.29 -11.97
CA ASN A 642 -19.59 14.68 -12.08
C ASN A 642 -19.20 15.33 -10.75
N THR A 643 -19.60 14.79 -9.61
CA THR A 643 -19.43 15.44 -8.30
C THR A 643 -18.97 14.43 -7.26
N PHE A 644 -17.99 14.82 -6.46
CA PHE A 644 -17.50 14.10 -5.29
C PHE A 644 -17.51 15.08 -4.12
N ILE A 645 -18.15 14.71 -3.03
CA ILE A 645 -18.21 15.46 -1.77
C ILE A 645 -17.70 14.53 -0.68
N GLU A 646 -16.86 15.08 0.18
CA GLU A 646 -16.35 14.41 1.36
C GLU A 646 -16.48 15.37 2.54
N GLY A 647 -16.85 14.84 3.71
CA GLY A 647 -16.79 15.54 4.97
C GLY A 647 -16.26 14.60 6.05
N PHE A 648 -15.47 15.11 6.98
CA PHE A 648 -14.90 14.31 8.05
C PHE A 648 -14.76 15.10 9.34
N MET A 649 -14.74 14.37 10.46
CA MET A 649 -14.45 14.88 11.78
C MET A 649 -13.57 13.91 12.56
N ARG A 650 -12.72 14.44 13.44
CA ARG A 650 -11.87 13.70 14.36
C ARG A 650 -11.82 14.41 15.70
N TYR A 651 -11.82 13.65 16.79
CA TYR A 651 -11.64 14.11 18.16
C TYR A 651 -10.67 13.17 18.86
N VAL A 652 -9.66 13.72 19.54
CA VAL A 652 -8.68 12.96 20.33
C VAL A 652 -8.57 13.62 21.70
N GLY A 653 -8.93 12.89 22.75
CA GLY A 653 -8.82 13.34 24.13
C GLY A 653 -7.38 13.61 24.58
N LYS A 654 -7.22 14.38 25.65
CA LYS A 654 -5.90 14.79 26.20
C LYS A 654 -5.06 13.62 26.71
N GLU A 655 -5.69 12.62 27.31
CA GLU A 655 -5.07 11.46 27.95
C GLU A 655 -5.22 10.17 27.11
N TYR A 656 -5.68 10.31 25.85
CA TYR A 656 -5.74 9.20 24.92
C TYR A 656 -4.37 8.95 24.29
N TYR A 657 -3.93 7.69 24.30
CA TYR A 657 -2.71 7.26 23.64
C TYR A 657 -2.86 5.84 23.11
N SER A 658 -2.50 5.63 21.84
CA SER A 658 -2.41 4.31 21.23
C SER A 658 -1.02 4.01 20.67
N ALA A 659 -0.49 2.83 20.99
CA ALA A 659 0.75 2.33 20.38
C ALA A 659 0.67 2.22 18.85
N GLY A 660 -0.53 1.99 18.31
CA GLY A 660 -0.76 1.94 16.87
C GLY A 660 -0.92 3.32 16.23
N SER A 661 -1.03 4.37 17.03
CA SER A 661 -1.23 5.73 16.56
C SER A 661 -0.64 6.79 17.52
N PRO A 662 0.68 6.74 17.78
CA PRO A 662 1.34 7.52 18.82
C PRO A 662 1.38 9.03 18.54
N ASP A 663 1.23 9.45 17.28
CA ASP A 663 1.43 10.84 16.80
C ASP A 663 0.14 11.67 16.59
N LEU A 664 -1.00 11.21 17.10
CA LEU A 664 -2.21 12.03 17.09
C LEU A 664 -2.10 13.06 18.20
N GLN A 665 -1.45 14.20 17.91
CA GLN A 665 -1.39 15.42 18.73
C GLN A 665 -2.35 15.35 19.92
N GLN A 666 -1.82 14.99 21.10
CA GLN A 666 -2.62 14.74 22.29
C GLN A 666 -3.47 15.99 22.53
N ASN A 667 -4.80 15.85 22.61
CA ASN A 667 -5.77 16.95 22.66
C ASN A 667 -6.05 17.67 21.32
N SER A 668 -6.34 16.94 20.23
CA SER A 668 -6.64 17.53 18.91
C SER A 668 -8.06 17.26 18.39
N ARG A 669 -8.58 18.18 17.58
CA ARG A 669 -9.88 18.07 16.87
C ARG A 669 -9.70 18.53 15.45
N MET A 670 -10.28 17.79 14.52
CA MET A 670 -10.24 18.12 13.11
C MET A 670 -11.63 18.06 12.53
N VAL A 671 -12.00 19.02 11.70
CA VAL A 671 -13.23 18.97 10.90
C VAL A 671 -12.95 19.56 9.53
N GLY A 672 -13.44 18.92 8.49
CA GLY A 672 -13.19 19.39 7.14
C GLY A 672 -14.05 18.71 6.10
N GLY A 673 -13.84 19.12 4.86
CA GLY A 673 -14.49 18.53 3.72
C GLY A 673 -13.87 18.96 2.39
N ASN A 674 -14.12 18.15 1.37
CA ASN A 674 -13.64 18.35 0.01
C ASN A 674 -14.80 18.25 -0.98
N LEU A 675 -14.77 19.08 -2.01
CA LEU A 675 -15.64 19.05 -3.17
C LEU A 675 -14.77 18.93 -4.42
N ARG A 676 -15.06 17.96 -5.28
CA ARG A 676 -14.53 17.91 -6.65
C ARG A 676 -15.69 17.85 -7.61
N GLN A 677 -15.71 18.73 -8.60
CA GLN A 677 -16.80 18.86 -9.55
C GLN A 677 -16.27 18.96 -10.98
N LYS A 678 -16.71 18.06 -11.85
CA LYS A 678 -16.59 18.19 -13.30
C LYS A 678 -17.69 19.14 -13.76
N ILE A 679 -17.34 20.40 -14.04
CA ILE A 679 -18.29 21.39 -14.55
C ILE A 679 -18.55 21.15 -16.05
N PHE A 680 -17.48 20.88 -16.80
CA PHE A 680 -17.51 20.47 -18.21
C PHE A 680 -16.43 19.42 -18.47
N ASP A 681 -16.44 18.75 -19.63
CA ASP A 681 -15.38 17.78 -20.01
C ASP A 681 -13.98 18.39 -20.02
N PHE A 682 -13.89 19.69 -20.30
CA PHE A 682 -12.64 20.44 -20.29
C PHE A 682 -12.36 21.12 -18.94
N TRP A 683 -13.28 21.20 -17.98
CA TRP A 683 -13.10 21.94 -16.73
C TRP A 683 -13.49 21.13 -15.50
N ARG A 684 -12.51 20.89 -14.61
CA ARG A 684 -12.70 20.32 -13.29
C ARG A 684 -12.39 21.35 -12.21
N PHE A 685 -13.32 21.55 -11.31
CA PHE A 685 -13.22 22.40 -10.13
C PHE A 685 -12.96 21.54 -8.89
N SER A 686 -12.17 22.04 -7.95
CA SER A 686 -12.03 21.48 -6.61
C SER A 686 -12.03 22.57 -5.55
N PHE A 687 -12.61 22.26 -4.39
CA PHE A 687 -12.60 23.09 -3.20
C PHE A 687 -12.37 22.19 -2.00
N GLY A 688 -11.63 22.66 -1.00
CA GLY A 688 -11.54 21.97 0.27
C GLY A 688 -11.29 22.93 1.41
N TYR A 689 -11.75 22.54 2.59
CA TYR A 689 -11.56 23.28 3.84
C TYR A 689 -11.33 22.30 5.00
N VAL A 690 -10.34 22.58 5.84
CA VAL A 690 -10.04 21.83 7.06
C VAL A 690 -9.75 22.81 8.20
N MET A 691 -10.31 22.53 9.37
CA MET A 691 -10.00 23.21 10.62
C MET A 691 -9.39 22.20 11.59
N ASN A 692 -8.17 22.45 12.03
CA ASN A 692 -7.50 21.71 13.11
C ASN A 692 -7.48 22.57 14.37
N VAL A 693 -7.79 21.97 15.51
CA VAL A 693 -7.81 22.60 16.82
C VAL A 693 -6.98 21.75 17.77
N GLU A 694 -5.86 22.27 18.25
CA GLU A 694 -4.96 21.60 19.19
C GLU A 694 -5.06 22.27 20.56
N ASN A 695 -4.86 21.50 21.63
CA ASN A 695 -4.87 21.98 23.03
C ASN A 695 -6.19 22.56 23.56
N ALA A 696 -7.35 22.23 22.97
CA ALA A 696 -8.64 22.83 23.36
C ALA A 696 -9.18 22.49 24.78
N ALA A 697 -8.52 21.62 25.55
CA ALA A 697 -8.93 21.26 26.91
C ALA A 697 -7.83 21.56 27.96
N GLY A 698 -8.07 22.59 28.79
CA GLY A 698 -7.26 22.96 29.97
C GLY A 698 -7.82 22.40 31.28
N GLU A 699 -7.41 22.92 32.44
CA GLU A 699 -8.08 22.66 33.74
C GLU A 699 -9.33 23.57 33.86
N GLY A 700 -10.40 23.10 34.53
CA GLY A 700 -11.62 23.91 34.73
C GLY A 700 -12.92 23.20 34.36
N SER A 701 -14.03 23.95 34.27
CA SER A 701 -15.39 23.39 34.11
C SER A 701 -16.27 24.05 33.02
N SER A 702 -15.64 24.74 32.07
CA SER A 702 -16.29 25.52 31.01
C SER A 702 -16.70 24.65 29.80
N TYR A 703 -17.75 25.05 29.07
CA TYR A 703 -18.23 24.32 27.90
C TYR A 703 -17.39 24.62 26.66
N ASN A 704 -17.03 23.60 25.89
CA ASN A 704 -16.46 23.71 24.55
C ASN A 704 -17.49 23.29 23.50
N ILE A 705 -17.45 23.89 22.30
CA ILE A 705 -18.38 23.56 21.21
C ILE A 705 -17.93 22.23 20.58
N MET A 706 -18.41 21.10 21.11
CA MET A 706 -17.98 19.75 20.69
C MET A 706 -16.45 19.57 20.65
N GLY A 707 -15.72 20.17 21.60
CA GLY A 707 -14.25 20.16 21.61
C GLY A 707 -13.56 21.17 20.68
N MET A 708 -14.29 21.91 19.85
CA MET A 708 -13.72 22.88 18.88
C MET A 708 -13.40 24.25 19.50
N GLY A 709 -13.58 24.41 20.80
CA GLY A 709 -13.35 25.66 21.54
C GLY A 709 -12.63 25.38 22.85
N GLU A 710 -12.17 26.42 23.51
CA GLU A 710 -11.59 26.29 24.85
C GLU A 710 -12.65 25.84 25.87
N GLY A 711 -12.26 24.88 26.71
CA GLY A 711 -13.06 24.37 27.83
C GLY A 711 -13.02 22.86 27.98
N THR A 712 -13.55 22.35 29.10
CA THR A 712 -13.44 20.95 29.52
C THR A 712 -14.74 20.15 29.42
N LYS A 713 -15.90 20.80 29.22
CA LYS A 713 -17.20 20.12 29.12
C LYS A 713 -17.74 20.17 27.69
N TRP A 714 -18.29 19.08 27.18
CA TRP A 714 -18.99 19.10 25.89
C TRP A 714 -20.25 19.98 25.94
N GLY A 715 -20.34 20.97 25.04
CA GLY A 715 -21.51 21.84 24.87
C GLY A 715 -21.83 22.08 23.38
N MET A 716 -23.07 22.48 23.07
CA MET A 716 -23.50 22.75 21.68
C MET A 716 -23.54 24.25 21.32
N PHE A 717 -23.52 25.17 22.30
CA PHE A 717 -23.81 26.60 22.05
C PHE A 717 -22.97 27.62 22.84
N SER A 718 -21.97 27.20 23.63
CA SER A 718 -21.06 28.14 24.28
C SER A 718 -19.64 27.56 24.34
N GLY A 719 -18.66 28.36 23.93
CA GLY A 719 -17.24 28.15 24.28
C GLY A 719 -16.96 28.65 25.70
N ALA A 720 -15.70 28.64 26.13
CA ALA A 720 -15.30 29.14 27.44
C ALA A 720 -15.90 30.52 27.78
N GLU A 721 -16.38 30.66 29.01
CA GLU A 721 -16.90 31.94 29.52
C GLU A 721 -15.77 32.99 29.54
N LYS A 722 -16.14 34.27 29.38
CA LYS A 722 -15.16 35.37 29.35
C LYS A 722 -14.25 35.38 30.58
N ASP A 723 -14.82 35.12 31.75
CA ASP A 723 -14.09 35.07 33.02
C ASP A 723 -13.06 33.92 33.04
N TRP A 724 -13.37 32.77 32.40
CA TRP A 724 -12.42 31.66 32.27
C TRP A 724 -11.25 32.04 31.34
N LEU A 725 -11.55 32.71 30.21
CA LEU A 725 -10.55 33.19 29.26
C LEU A 725 -9.61 34.24 29.88
N GLU A 726 -10.13 35.09 30.76
CA GLU A 726 -9.34 36.06 31.54
C GLU A 726 -8.48 35.36 32.61
N GLU A 727 -9.00 34.35 33.32
CA GLU A 727 -8.24 33.59 34.33
C GLU A 727 -7.10 32.76 33.73
N HIS A 728 -7.30 32.20 32.54
CA HIS A 728 -6.35 31.30 31.85
C HIS A 728 -5.56 32.01 30.74
N GLU A 729 -5.57 33.34 30.72
CA GLU A 729 -4.83 34.14 29.73
C GLU A 729 -3.32 33.86 29.75
N GLN A 730 -2.80 33.52 30.94
CA GLN A 730 -1.39 33.30 31.21
C GLN A 730 -0.97 31.83 31.11
N ASP A 731 -1.87 30.95 30.68
CA ASP A 731 -1.56 29.55 30.47
C ASP A 731 -0.56 29.43 29.31
N GLU A 732 0.53 28.70 29.55
CA GLU A 732 1.55 28.46 28.53
C GLU A 732 0.99 27.66 27.33
N ASN A 733 -0.08 26.88 27.53
CA ASN A 733 -0.68 25.98 26.54
C ASN A 733 -2.14 26.31 26.22
N ARG A 734 -2.36 27.40 25.49
CA ARG A 734 -3.65 27.80 24.90
C ARG A 734 -3.98 27.02 23.62
N THR A 735 -5.22 27.15 23.16
CA THR A 735 -5.71 26.47 21.95
C THR A 735 -5.08 27.05 20.69
N LEU A 736 -4.59 26.18 19.81
CA LEU A 736 -4.11 26.52 18.48
C LEU A 736 -5.17 26.16 17.44
N TYR A 737 -5.58 27.15 16.64
CA TYR A 737 -6.48 26.97 15.51
C TYR A 737 -5.70 27.07 14.21
N THR A 738 -5.88 26.10 13.32
CA THR A 738 -5.34 26.13 11.97
C THR A 738 -6.46 25.90 10.97
N HIS A 739 -6.63 26.84 10.04
CA HIS A 739 -7.61 26.80 8.97
C HIS A 739 -6.90 26.66 7.64
N ASP A 740 -7.18 25.58 6.91
CA ASP A 740 -6.66 25.34 5.57
C ASP A 740 -7.80 25.36 4.57
N ALA A 741 -7.70 26.20 3.55
CA ALA A 741 -8.68 26.29 2.47
C ALA A 741 -7.97 26.25 1.12
N TYR A 742 -8.59 25.62 0.11
CA TYR A 742 -8.10 25.73 -1.27
C TYR A 742 -9.22 25.73 -2.30
N VAL A 743 -8.95 26.38 -3.43
CA VAL A 743 -9.71 26.29 -4.68
C VAL A 743 -8.75 25.86 -5.78
N GLY A 744 -9.14 24.84 -6.54
CA GLY A 744 -8.42 24.33 -7.71
C GLY A 744 -9.29 24.34 -8.96
N ASN A 745 -8.67 24.64 -10.09
CA ASN A 745 -9.27 24.52 -11.41
C ASN A 745 -8.29 23.81 -12.34
N GLN A 746 -8.76 22.78 -13.03
CA GLN A 746 -8.02 22.09 -14.08
C GLN A 746 -8.78 22.24 -15.39
N PHE A 747 -8.11 22.76 -16.41
CA PHE A 747 -8.64 22.98 -17.74
C PHE A 747 -7.88 22.14 -18.77
N ARG A 748 -8.59 21.32 -19.55
CA ARG A 748 -8.07 20.68 -20.76
C ARG A 748 -8.37 21.60 -21.95
N LEU A 749 -7.46 22.54 -22.23
CA LEU A 749 -7.67 23.57 -23.26
C LEU A 749 -7.80 22.95 -24.66
N ASN A 750 -7.01 21.91 -24.93
CA ASN A 750 -7.13 21.04 -26.10
C ASN A 750 -6.48 19.66 -25.81
N LYS A 751 -6.40 18.77 -26.81
CA LYS A 751 -5.82 17.42 -26.65
C LYS A 751 -4.31 17.41 -26.29
N ASN A 752 -3.62 18.54 -26.46
CA ASN A 752 -2.18 18.71 -26.25
C ASN A 752 -1.83 19.65 -25.08
N ILE A 753 -2.78 20.42 -24.54
CA ILE A 753 -2.51 21.46 -23.54
C ILE A 753 -3.46 21.36 -22.36
N ASP A 754 -2.90 21.15 -21.17
CA ASP A 754 -3.59 21.20 -19.89
C ASP A 754 -3.11 22.42 -19.08
N LEU A 755 -4.04 23.13 -18.44
CA LEU A 755 -3.80 24.26 -17.52
C LEU A 755 -4.33 23.89 -16.13
N SER A 756 -3.53 24.08 -15.09
CA SER A 756 -3.95 24.00 -13.70
C SER A 756 -3.78 25.35 -13.01
N LEU A 757 -4.79 25.74 -12.23
CA LEU A 757 -4.76 26.89 -11.33
C LEU A 757 -5.13 26.40 -9.94
N ARG A 758 -4.37 26.74 -8.92
CA ARG A 758 -4.69 26.45 -7.52
C ARG A 758 -4.41 27.67 -6.67
N TYR A 759 -5.32 27.98 -5.76
CA TYR A 759 -5.13 28.99 -4.73
C TYR A 759 -5.45 28.36 -3.38
N ALA A 760 -4.53 28.45 -2.44
CA ALA A 760 -4.69 27.94 -1.08
C ALA A 760 -4.41 29.04 -0.06
N VAL A 761 -5.10 28.97 1.07
CA VAL A 761 -4.93 29.85 2.22
C VAL A 761 -4.77 28.99 3.46
N ASN A 762 -3.74 29.25 4.25
CA ASN A 762 -3.55 28.68 5.58
C ASN A 762 -3.57 29.83 6.58
N TYR A 763 -4.45 29.76 7.58
CA TYR A 763 -4.58 30.77 8.62
C TYR A 763 -4.48 30.12 10.00
N ARG A 764 -3.49 30.55 10.78
CA ARG A 764 -3.15 29.98 12.07
C ARG A 764 -3.32 31.03 13.16
N THR A 765 -3.99 30.67 14.26
CA THR A 765 -4.18 31.57 15.41
C THR A 765 -4.01 30.89 16.75
N ARG A 766 -3.36 31.57 17.71
CA ARG A 766 -3.17 31.08 19.09
C ARG A 766 -2.86 32.22 20.05
N SER A 767 -3.51 32.26 21.21
CA SER A 767 -3.11 33.13 22.32
C SER A 767 -1.89 32.54 23.04
N THR A 768 -0.98 33.34 23.57
CA THR A 768 0.17 32.85 24.37
C THR A 768 0.39 33.73 25.59
N ALA A 769 1.06 33.18 26.60
CA ALA A 769 1.45 33.89 27.82
C ALA A 769 2.58 34.93 27.63
N GLN A 770 2.99 35.22 26.39
CA GLN A 770 4.00 36.25 26.13
C GLN A 770 3.49 37.61 26.62
N ARG A 771 4.39 38.39 27.23
CA ARG A 771 4.14 39.76 27.72
C ARG A 771 5.18 40.70 27.15
N LEU A 772 4.84 41.95 26.88
CA LEU A 772 5.77 42.98 26.38
C LEU A 772 6.47 43.68 27.56
N TYR A 773 7.78 43.53 27.69
CA TYR A 773 8.59 44.22 28.69
C TYR A 773 9.12 45.54 28.14
N ALA A 774 9.18 46.55 29.01
CA ALA A 774 9.88 47.78 28.69
C ALA A 774 11.40 47.57 28.79
N ASN A 775 12.13 48.05 27.79
CA ASN A 775 13.58 48.12 27.86
C ASN A 775 14.02 49.57 28.01
N TYR A 776 14.54 49.90 29.20
CA TYR A 776 15.06 51.24 29.51
C TYR A 776 16.57 51.35 29.35
N SER A 777 17.25 50.25 29.00
CA SER A 777 18.69 50.25 28.80
C SER A 777 19.06 51.21 27.66
N VAL A 778 20.07 52.04 27.89
CA VAL A 778 20.60 52.95 26.87
C VAL A 778 21.11 52.19 25.63
N ASN A 779 21.47 50.92 25.80
CA ASN A 779 21.97 50.05 24.75
C ASN A 779 20.87 49.26 24.03
N SER A 780 19.60 49.41 24.44
CA SER A 780 18.47 48.64 23.90
C SER A 780 18.13 48.94 22.44
N GLY A 781 18.67 50.02 21.89
CA GLY A 781 18.34 50.48 20.54
C GLY A 781 16.96 51.14 20.41
N ILE A 782 16.06 51.02 21.41
CA ILE A 782 14.67 51.52 21.35
C ILE A 782 14.60 53.02 21.11
N TYR A 783 15.60 53.75 21.60
CA TYR A 783 15.69 55.18 21.44
C TYR A 783 15.98 55.61 19.99
N ASN A 784 16.43 54.69 19.13
CA ASN A 784 16.63 54.96 17.70
C ASN A 784 15.32 54.99 16.90
N ASP A 785 14.21 54.56 17.49
CA ASP A 785 12.89 54.57 16.86
C ASP A 785 12.43 56.00 16.54
N ASP A 786 11.71 56.14 15.42
CA ASP A 786 11.23 57.42 14.91
C ASP A 786 10.34 58.17 15.91
N TRP A 787 9.63 57.46 16.79
CA TRP A 787 8.83 58.05 17.85
C TRP A 787 9.67 58.86 18.84
N PHE A 788 10.91 58.47 19.10
CA PHE A 788 11.83 59.19 19.98
C PHE A 788 12.58 60.32 19.28
N LYS A 789 12.51 60.47 17.95
CA LYS A 789 13.24 61.54 17.23
C LYS A 789 12.88 62.94 17.73
N ALA A 790 13.88 63.81 17.81
CA ALA A 790 13.69 65.22 18.16
C ALA A 790 12.69 65.90 17.21
N ARG A 791 11.69 66.59 17.78
CA ARG A 791 10.69 67.35 17.03
C ARG A 791 11.06 68.83 17.01
N ASP A 792 10.88 69.47 15.86
CA ASP A 792 11.21 70.90 15.68
C ASP A 792 10.51 71.78 16.73
N GLY A 793 11.30 72.62 17.41
CA GLY A 793 10.82 73.54 18.44
C GLY A 793 10.43 72.89 19.78
N ARG A 794 10.73 71.60 20.00
CA ARG A 794 10.46 70.89 21.27
C ARG A 794 11.77 70.60 22.05
N PRO A 795 11.71 70.51 23.40
CA PRO A 795 12.86 70.13 24.21
C PRO A 795 13.33 68.70 23.93
N THR A 796 14.65 68.48 23.98
CA THR A 796 15.29 67.17 23.77
C THR A 796 16.05 66.69 25.01
N VAL A 797 16.25 65.38 25.13
CA VAL A 797 17.12 64.74 26.12
C VAL A 797 18.24 64.02 25.37
N ASP A 798 19.47 64.09 25.92
CA ASP A 798 20.63 63.41 25.37
C ASP A 798 20.73 61.99 25.99
N VAL A 799 20.73 60.97 25.14
CA VAL A 799 20.93 59.56 25.53
C VAL A 799 22.31 59.11 25.04
N ILE A 800 23.18 58.72 25.98
CA ILE A 800 24.60 58.41 25.70
C ILE A 800 24.80 56.89 25.60
N ASN A 801 24.90 56.37 24.38
CA ASN A 801 25.17 54.95 24.11
C ASN A 801 26.62 54.78 23.62
N GLY A 802 27.52 54.42 24.54
CA GLY A 802 28.95 54.34 24.24
C GLY A 802 29.53 55.70 23.85
N ASN A 803 30.03 55.82 22.62
CA ASN A 803 30.58 57.07 22.07
C ASN A 803 29.53 57.91 21.32
N ASP A 804 28.33 57.39 21.09
CA ASP A 804 27.28 58.07 20.34
C ASP A 804 26.28 58.74 21.30
N THR A 805 25.94 60.00 21.03
CA THR A 805 24.91 60.74 21.77
C THR A 805 23.70 60.94 20.88
N LEU A 806 22.59 60.30 21.25
CA LEU A 806 21.32 60.42 20.54
C LEU A 806 20.46 61.50 21.19
N LYS A 807 19.94 62.45 20.40
CA LYS A 807 19.00 63.48 20.88
C LYS A 807 17.57 63.04 20.65
N ILE A 808 16.84 62.79 21.73
CA ILE A 808 15.45 62.31 21.67
C ILE A 808 14.46 63.34 22.21
N ASP A 809 13.21 63.28 21.78
CA ASP A 809 12.13 64.14 22.26
C ASP A 809 11.87 63.94 23.76
N SER A 810 11.98 65.01 24.54
CA SER A 810 11.90 64.95 26.01
C SER A 810 10.52 64.53 26.51
N ALA A 811 9.44 64.90 25.82
CA ALA A 811 8.08 64.58 26.25
C ALA A 811 7.74 63.10 26.00
N HIS A 812 8.15 62.55 24.86
CA HIS A 812 8.01 61.14 24.55
C HIS A 812 8.88 60.26 25.45
N TRP A 813 10.12 60.69 25.74
CA TRP A 813 10.97 60.02 26.73
C TRP A 813 10.34 60.02 28.13
N ALA A 814 9.84 61.16 28.61
CA ALA A 814 9.19 61.25 29.92
C ALA A 814 7.91 60.41 29.99
N HIS A 815 7.15 60.34 28.89
CA HIS A 815 5.98 59.46 28.78
C HIS A 815 6.38 57.99 28.90
N TYR A 816 7.34 57.52 28.09
CA TYR A 816 7.82 56.13 28.10
C TYR A 816 8.46 55.75 29.45
N TYR A 817 9.33 56.60 30.00
CA TYR A 817 9.94 56.38 31.31
C TYR A 817 8.91 56.37 32.45
N GLY A 818 7.83 57.14 32.33
CA GLY A 818 6.70 57.15 33.27
C GLY A 818 5.95 55.82 33.35
N LEU A 819 6.16 54.92 32.39
CA LEU A 819 5.62 53.56 32.39
C LEU A 819 6.49 52.57 33.17
N SER A 820 7.67 52.97 33.68
CA SER A 820 8.57 52.12 34.49
C SER A 820 7.95 51.61 35.80
N LYS A 821 6.84 52.22 36.23
CA LYS A 821 6.04 51.76 37.37
C LYS A 821 5.19 50.52 37.06
N TYR A 822 5.00 50.19 35.78
CA TYR A 822 4.30 49.00 35.34
C TYR A 822 5.33 47.93 34.95
N GLU A 823 5.05 46.69 35.33
CA GLU A 823 5.93 45.55 35.03
C GLU A 823 5.89 45.16 33.54
N TYR A 824 4.77 45.43 32.87
CA TYR A 824 4.50 45.10 31.47
C TYR A 824 3.92 46.31 30.73
N LEU A 825 4.25 46.44 29.45
CA LEU A 825 3.75 47.47 28.54
C LEU A 825 2.53 47.03 27.72
N ALA A 826 2.36 45.71 27.57
CA ALA A 826 1.22 45.05 26.94
C ALA A 826 1.16 43.57 27.37
N THR A 827 -0.05 43.02 27.41
CA THR A 827 -0.37 41.65 27.84
C THR A 827 -1.26 40.97 26.80
N GLN A 828 -1.48 39.66 26.94
CA GLN A 828 -2.18 38.79 26.00
C GLN A 828 -1.66 38.86 24.55
N PHE A 829 -0.68 38.03 24.20
CA PHE A 829 -0.19 37.95 22.83
C PHE A 829 -1.00 36.96 21.98
N ASP A 830 -1.62 37.45 20.91
CA ASP A 830 -2.32 36.64 19.92
C ASP A 830 -1.43 36.43 18.68
N GLU A 831 -0.93 35.21 18.49
CA GLU A 831 -0.28 34.77 17.25
C GLU A 831 -1.32 34.65 16.13
N LYS A 832 -1.10 35.29 14.98
CA LYS A 832 -1.98 35.26 13.80
C LYS A 832 -1.14 35.19 12.52
N ILE A 833 -0.99 34.01 11.94
CA ILE A 833 -0.16 33.81 10.74
C ILE A 833 -1.05 33.49 9.54
N LEU A 834 -0.89 34.21 8.44
CA LEU A 834 -1.63 34.00 7.19
C LEU A 834 -0.67 33.67 6.04
N ARG A 835 -0.89 32.54 5.38
CA ARG A 835 -0.15 32.12 4.18
C ARG A 835 -1.11 32.04 3.00
N HIS A 836 -0.76 32.73 1.92
CA HIS A 836 -1.42 32.60 0.62
C HIS A 836 -0.49 31.84 -0.33
N HIS A 837 -1.04 30.88 -1.07
CA HIS A 837 -0.28 30.09 -2.03
C HIS A 837 -1.04 29.99 -3.35
N ALA A 838 -0.52 30.62 -4.40
CA ALA A 838 -1.08 30.58 -5.74
C ALA A 838 -0.16 29.76 -6.66
N GLN A 839 -0.72 28.84 -7.42
CA GLN A 839 0.01 27.99 -8.35
C GLN A 839 -0.67 27.99 -9.72
N ILE A 840 0.14 28.11 -10.77
CA ILE A 840 -0.26 27.90 -12.16
C ILE A 840 0.65 26.85 -12.78
N GLY A 841 0.07 25.93 -13.53
CA GLY A 841 0.80 24.90 -14.26
C GLY A 841 0.28 24.74 -15.68
N LEU A 842 1.18 24.66 -16.65
CA LEU A 842 0.90 24.37 -18.05
C LEU A 842 1.62 23.08 -18.43
N THR A 843 0.89 22.13 -19.03
CA THR A 843 1.46 20.91 -19.59
C THR A 843 1.22 20.87 -21.09
N PHE A 844 2.29 20.85 -21.88
CA PHE A 844 2.27 20.71 -23.33
C PHE A 844 2.69 19.28 -23.72
N LYS A 845 1.77 18.50 -24.27
CA LYS A 845 1.99 17.16 -24.82
C LYS A 845 2.33 17.29 -26.31
N LEU A 846 3.61 17.27 -26.64
CA LEU A 846 4.14 17.24 -27.99
C LEU A 846 4.39 15.76 -28.41
N PRO A 847 4.56 15.43 -29.70
CA PRO A 847 4.62 14.04 -30.17
C PRO A 847 5.67 13.16 -29.47
N MET A 848 6.82 13.73 -29.11
CA MET A 848 7.93 13.03 -28.46
C MET A 848 8.37 13.71 -27.16
N ASN A 849 7.70 14.78 -26.76
CA ASN A 849 8.10 15.59 -25.62
C ASN A 849 6.89 15.97 -24.76
N VAL A 850 7.06 15.98 -23.45
CA VAL A 850 6.12 16.59 -22.51
C VAL A 850 6.84 17.73 -21.81
N LEU A 851 6.47 18.96 -22.15
CA LEU A 851 6.97 20.17 -21.50
C LEU A 851 5.97 20.58 -20.41
N LYS A 852 6.45 20.71 -19.17
CA LYS A 852 5.70 21.30 -18.07
C LYS A 852 6.36 22.61 -17.67
N VAL A 853 5.55 23.66 -17.53
CA VAL A 853 5.98 24.98 -17.05
C VAL A 853 5.03 25.39 -15.94
N GLY A 854 5.56 25.73 -14.78
CA GLY A 854 4.77 26.18 -13.65
C GLY A 854 5.30 27.50 -13.07
N ALA A 855 4.43 28.17 -12.33
CA ALA A 855 4.80 29.24 -11.42
C ALA A 855 4.04 29.04 -10.11
N SER A 856 4.74 29.22 -8.98
CA SER A 856 4.20 29.13 -7.63
C SER A 856 4.58 30.40 -6.88
N LEU A 857 3.58 31.11 -6.37
CA LEU A 857 3.73 32.34 -5.60
C LEU A 857 3.22 32.08 -4.18
N MET A 858 4.05 32.33 -3.18
CA MET A 858 3.67 32.21 -1.78
C MET A 858 3.91 33.54 -1.06
N VAL A 859 2.92 34.00 -0.32
CA VAL A 859 3.03 35.18 0.56
C VAL A 859 2.73 34.70 1.96
N ARG A 860 3.65 34.93 2.89
CA ARG A 860 3.43 34.73 4.32
C ARG A 860 3.35 36.10 4.99
N LYS A 861 2.29 36.33 5.76
CA LYS A 861 2.08 37.51 6.58
C LYS A 861 1.92 37.11 8.03
N ASP A 862 2.52 37.91 8.90
CA ASP A 862 2.30 37.84 10.33
C ASP A 862 1.32 38.97 10.66
N TYR A 863 0.30 38.71 11.46
CA TYR A 863 -0.67 39.69 11.96
C TYR A 863 -0.75 39.62 13.48
N SER A 864 0.26 39.03 14.10
CA SER A 864 0.26 38.79 15.52
C SER A 864 0.35 40.10 16.30
N GLU A 865 -0.35 40.19 17.42
CA GLU A 865 -0.43 41.42 18.20
C GLU A 865 -0.66 41.13 19.68
N PHE A 866 -0.24 42.04 20.55
CA PHE A 866 -0.80 42.10 21.89
C PHE A 866 -2.21 42.67 21.81
N VAL A 867 -3.15 42.19 22.61
CA VAL A 867 -4.56 42.68 22.60
C VAL A 867 -4.99 43.37 23.89
N GLN A 868 -4.27 43.19 25.00
CA GLN A 868 -4.56 43.79 26.30
C GLN A 868 -3.46 44.73 26.82
N ASP A 869 -3.82 45.55 27.81
CA ASP A 869 -2.96 46.52 28.53
C ASP A 869 -1.99 47.31 27.64
N LYS A 870 -2.44 47.79 26.47
CA LYS A 870 -1.62 48.60 25.55
C LYS A 870 -1.32 49.98 26.16
N LEU A 871 -0.35 50.04 27.08
CA LEU A 871 -0.02 51.27 27.82
C LEU A 871 0.70 52.32 26.97
N LEU A 872 1.15 51.95 25.77
CA LEU A 872 1.82 52.81 24.81
C LEU A 872 0.90 53.20 23.66
N ASN A 873 0.44 54.45 23.68
CA ASN A 873 -0.35 55.04 22.60
C ASN A 873 0.53 55.91 21.68
N GLY A 874 0.44 55.69 20.37
CA GLY A 874 1.12 56.49 19.34
C GLY A 874 2.57 56.10 19.03
N LEU A 875 3.18 55.20 19.81
CA LEU A 875 4.38 54.45 19.41
C LEU A 875 3.93 53.35 18.45
N ASP A 876 4.54 53.24 17.27
CA ASP A 876 4.20 52.19 16.31
C ASP A 876 4.79 50.86 16.76
N LEU A 877 4.11 50.27 17.74
CA LEU A 877 4.47 48.94 18.18
C LEU A 877 4.31 47.93 17.04
N SER A 878 3.53 48.17 15.99
CA SER A 878 3.07 47.10 15.09
C SER A 878 4.13 46.37 14.24
N ASP A 879 5.39 46.82 14.15
CA ASP A 879 6.43 46.07 13.42
C ASP A 879 7.88 46.37 13.91
N GLU A 880 8.37 47.60 13.70
CA GLU A 880 9.78 47.96 13.94
C GLU A 880 10.12 48.12 15.43
N SER A 881 9.23 48.73 16.23
CA SER A 881 9.47 48.96 17.66
C SER A 881 9.40 47.67 18.49
N PHE A 882 8.57 46.67 18.12
CA PHE A 882 8.57 45.36 18.78
C PHE A 882 9.94 44.67 18.60
N GLY A 883 10.46 44.67 17.36
CA GLY A 883 11.77 44.10 17.02
C GLY A 883 12.89 44.63 17.91
N ILE A 884 12.85 45.92 18.20
CA ILE A 884 13.85 46.61 19.02
C ILE A 884 13.68 46.32 20.53
N LEU A 885 12.46 46.09 21.02
CA LEU A 885 12.20 45.67 22.41
C LEU A 885 12.56 44.19 22.67
N GLY A 886 13.02 43.46 21.65
CA GLY A 886 13.39 42.05 21.74
C GLY A 886 12.29 41.08 21.28
N TYR A 887 11.22 41.59 20.66
CA TYR A 887 10.07 40.81 20.18
C TYR A 887 10.02 40.82 18.65
N GLN A 888 10.06 39.66 18.00
CA GLN A 888 10.25 39.57 16.54
C GLN A 888 8.95 39.30 15.77
N PHE A 889 7.95 40.15 15.95
CA PHE A 889 6.75 40.07 15.10
C PHE A 889 7.09 40.53 13.68
N HIS A 890 6.42 39.97 12.67
CA HIS A 890 6.61 40.30 11.24
C HIS A 890 7.98 39.98 10.62
N GLY A 891 8.97 39.54 11.41
CA GLY A 891 10.31 39.22 10.92
C GLY A 891 10.42 38.01 9.97
N SER A 892 9.33 37.26 9.80
CA SER A 892 9.16 36.09 8.92
C SER A 892 8.33 36.34 7.68
N GLU A 893 7.83 37.55 7.50
CA GLU A 893 7.06 37.83 6.30
C GLU A 893 7.95 37.64 5.09
N PHE A 894 7.44 36.94 4.10
CA PHE A 894 8.16 36.77 2.86
C PHE A 894 7.23 36.67 1.67
N PHE A 895 7.82 36.97 0.53
CA PHE A 895 7.29 36.64 -0.77
C PHE A 895 8.23 35.65 -1.45
N GLU A 896 7.69 34.50 -1.83
CA GLU A 896 8.42 33.43 -2.51
C GLU A 896 7.84 33.19 -3.90
N GLN A 897 8.72 32.99 -4.87
CA GLN A 897 8.40 32.70 -6.26
C GLN A 897 9.21 31.47 -6.69
N ARG A 898 8.54 30.43 -7.23
CA ARG A 898 9.20 29.26 -7.83
C ARG A 898 8.72 29.05 -9.25
N TYR A 899 9.62 28.73 -10.17
CA TYR A 899 9.30 28.55 -11.59
C TYR A 899 9.73 27.18 -12.13
N PRO A 900 9.08 26.07 -11.70
CA PRO A 900 9.47 24.74 -12.13
C PRO A 900 9.23 24.54 -13.64
N ILE A 901 10.27 24.14 -14.36
CA ILE A 901 10.22 23.81 -15.79
C ILE A 901 10.77 22.40 -15.95
N SER A 902 10.05 21.53 -16.65
CA SER A 902 10.56 20.20 -16.99
C SER A 902 10.24 19.77 -18.41
N LEU A 903 11.18 19.08 -19.03
CA LEU A 903 11.08 18.54 -20.37
C LEU A 903 11.37 17.04 -20.30
N ALA A 904 10.33 16.24 -20.51
CA ALA A 904 10.46 14.80 -20.69
C ALA A 904 10.48 14.48 -22.19
N THR A 905 11.54 13.86 -22.69
CA THR A 905 11.73 13.49 -24.11
C THR A 905 11.73 11.97 -24.23
N THR A 906 11.03 11.42 -25.23
CA THR A 906 11.07 9.99 -25.55
C THR A 906 11.14 9.80 -27.06
N VAL A 907 12.29 9.34 -27.56
CA VAL A 907 12.57 9.17 -29.00
C VAL A 907 13.40 7.90 -29.21
N GLY A 908 12.90 6.94 -30.00
CA GLY A 908 13.69 5.76 -30.38
C GLY A 908 14.25 4.95 -29.20
N GLY A 909 13.56 4.94 -28.05
CA GLY A 909 14.00 4.30 -26.81
C GLY A 909 14.88 5.16 -25.91
N PHE A 910 15.46 6.26 -26.40
CA PHE A 910 16.08 7.29 -25.56
C PHE A 910 15.01 7.98 -24.72
N LYS A 911 15.26 8.07 -23.42
CA LYS A 911 14.42 8.80 -22.45
C LYS A 911 15.26 9.87 -21.77
N ASN A 912 14.75 11.08 -21.68
CA ASN A 912 15.37 12.20 -20.98
C ASN A 912 14.33 12.85 -20.08
N VAL A 913 14.70 13.19 -18.85
CA VAL A 913 13.90 14.07 -18.00
C VAL A 913 14.82 15.14 -17.46
N LEU A 914 14.75 16.32 -18.08
CA LEU A 914 15.46 17.51 -17.62
C LEU A 914 14.48 18.37 -16.84
N SER A 915 14.88 18.85 -15.66
CA SER A 915 14.10 19.83 -14.91
C SER A 915 14.99 20.94 -14.35
N VAL A 916 14.46 22.16 -14.36
CA VAL A 916 15.10 23.34 -13.78
C VAL A 916 14.08 24.10 -12.96
N THR A 917 14.42 24.44 -11.73
CA THR A 917 13.54 25.15 -10.80
C THR A 917 14.30 26.28 -10.12
N PRO A 918 14.23 27.53 -10.64
CA PRO A 918 14.67 28.70 -9.90
C PRO A 918 13.60 29.10 -8.87
N ARG A 919 14.08 29.52 -7.70
CA ARG A 919 13.32 29.96 -6.53
C ARG A 919 13.91 31.29 -6.05
N TYR A 920 13.05 32.28 -5.86
CA TYR A 920 13.39 33.56 -5.25
C TYR A 920 12.55 33.74 -4.00
N LYS A 921 13.17 34.02 -2.86
CA LYS A 921 12.48 34.30 -1.60
C LYS A 921 12.99 35.62 -1.05
N ILE A 922 12.08 36.56 -0.82
CA ILE A 922 12.39 37.90 -0.33
C ILE A 922 11.69 38.06 1.00
N PHE A 923 12.44 38.38 2.04
CA PHE A 923 11.91 38.57 3.38
C PHE A 923 11.67 40.06 3.65
N ASN A 924 10.66 40.39 4.45
CA ASN A 924 10.39 41.75 4.91
C ASN A 924 11.31 42.12 6.11
N ARG A 925 12.56 41.65 6.10
CA ARG A 925 13.48 41.81 7.23
C ARG A 925 14.94 41.73 6.79
N ASN A 926 15.80 42.53 7.41
CA ASN A 926 17.27 42.53 7.25
C ASN A 926 17.74 42.60 5.79
N ASN A 927 16.93 43.18 4.88
CA ASN A 927 17.15 43.10 3.43
C ASN A 927 17.46 41.67 2.94
N MET A 928 16.91 40.66 3.62
CA MET A 928 17.27 39.26 3.40
C MET A 928 16.63 38.74 2.13
N THR A 929 17.45 38.19 1.25
CA THR A 929 17.02 37.59 -0.01
C THR A 929 17.69 36.26 -0.22
N GLU A 930 16.94 35.32 -0.77
CA GLU A 930 17.42 33.98 -1.05
C GLU A 930 17.11 33.62 -2.50
N PHE A 931 18.12 33.10 -3.19
CA PHE A 931 18.01 32.61 -4.55
C PHE A 931 18.53 31.18 -4.62
N GLU A 932 17.63 30.26 -4.94
CA GLU A 932 17.97 28.85 -5.14
C GLU A 932 17.68 28.47 -6.60
N TRP A 933 18.53 27.65 -7.19
CA TRP A 933 18.20 26.96 -8.43
C TRP A 933 18.56 25.49 -8.33
N ILE A 934 17.66 24.66 -8.83
CA ILE A 934 17.82 23.21 -8.90
C ILE A 934 17.78 22.80 -10.36
N LEU A 935 18.74 21.98 -10.79
CA LEU A 935 18.81 21.33 -12.08
C LEU A 935 18.92 19.83 -11.86
N ASP A 936 17.96 19.07 -12.38
CA ASP A 936 17.98 17.61 -12.36
C ASP A 936 17.91 17.07 -13.79
N GLU A 937 18.73 16.09 -14.09
CA GLU A 937 18.77 15.40 -15.38
C GLU A 937 18.83 13.89 -15.17
N ASN A 938 18.02 13.17 -15.94
CA ASN A 938 17.99 11.71 -15.98
C ASN A 938 17.86 11.27 -17.44
N MET A 939 18.95 10.73 -17.99
CA MET A 939 19.03 10.23 -19.34
C MET A 939 19.18 8.71 -19.35
N THR A 940 18.41 8.04 -20.19
CA THR A 940 18.52 6.58 -20.44
C THR A 940 18.70 6.33 -21.93
N PHE A 941 19.80 5.66 -22.28
CA PHE A 941 20.17 5.31 -23.65
C PHE A 941 20.16 3.80 -23.83
N PRO A 942 19.26 3.23 -24.67
CA PRO A 942 19.35 1.85 -25.07
C PRO A 942 20.47 1.70 -26.11
N MET A 943 21.68 1.43 -25.64
CA MET A 943 22.89 1.31 -26.48
C MET A 943 22.80 0.11 -27.42
N ALA A 944 22.16 -0.98 -26.96
CA ALA A 944 21.78 -2.13 -27.77
C ALA A 944 20.45 -2.68 -27.26
N ASN A 945 19.47 -2.83 -28.17
CA ASN A 945 18.11 -3.20 -27.79
C ASN A 945 18.11 -4.49 -26.95
N GLN A 946 17.46 -4.44 -25.78
CA GLN A 946 17.35 -5.55 -24.81
C GLN A 946 18.66 -6.09 -24.23
N PHE A 947 19.84 -5.60 -24.62
CA PHE A 947 21.14 -6.08 -24.14
C PHE A 947 21.88 -5.07 -23.25
N LEU A 948 21.95 -3.80 -23.68
CA LEU A 948 22.81 -2.80 -23.06
C LEU A 948 22.08 -1.47 -22.92
N GLU A 949 22.03 -0.95 -21.70
CA GLU A 949 21.41 0.33 -21.36
C GLU A 949 22.39 1.17 -20.54
N LEU A 950 22.54 2.44 -20.93
CA LEU A 950 23.36 3.43 -20.22
C LEU A 950 22.44 4.47 -19.59
N THR A 951 22.56 4.67 -18.29
CA THR A 951 21.83 5.71 -17.55
C THR A 951 22.82 6.76 -17.05
N LEU A 952 22.51 8.03 -17.29
CA LEU A 952 23.23 9.18 -16.76
C LEU A 952 22.29 9.96 -15.85
N ASN A 953 22.67 10.15 -14.60
CA ASN A 953 21.95 11.02 -13.68
C ASN A 953 22.86 12.18 -13.27
N GLY A 954 22.30 13.38 -13.15
CA GLY A 954 23.01 14.55 -12.65
C GLY A 954 22.05 15.48 -11.94
N GLY A 955 22.51 16.04 -10.82
CA GLY A 955 21.75 16.97 -9.99
C GLY A 955 22.66 18.10 -9.52
N VAL A 956 22.18 19.33 -9.63
CA VAL A 956 22.82 20.53 -9.09
C VAL A 956 21.78 21.31 -8.32
N ARG A 957 22.02 21.53 -7.03
CA ARG A 957 21.27 22.50 -6.22
C ARG A 957 22.24 23.56 -5.74
N GLN A 958 21.95 24.81 -5.99
CA GLN A 958 22.73 25.91 -5.44
C GLN A 958 21.79 26.93 -4.80
N ASN A 959 22.11 27.33 -3.56
CA ASN A 959 21.38 28.32 -2.80
C ASN A 959 22.31 29.46 -2.40
N PHE A 960 21.86 30.69 -2.59
CA PHE A 960 22.51 31.91 -2.14
C PHE A 960 21.60 32.62 -1.15
N LEU A 961 22.15 33.03 -0.03
CA LEU A 961 21.45 33.81 0.99
C LEU A 961 22.24 35.09 1.27
N ASP A 962 21.63 36.23 0.98
CA ASP A 962 22.19 37.53 1.32
C ASP A 962 21.35 38.14 2.45
N TYR A 963 21.99 38.71 3.47
CA TYR A 963 21.30 39.38 4.59
C TYR A 963 22.18 40.43 5.26
N GLU A 964 21.56 41.34 6.02
CA GLU A 964 22.25 42.44 6.71
C GLU A 964 22.12 42.32 8.24
N VAL A 965 23.27 42.31 8.94
CA VAL A 965 23.32 42.33 10.42
C VAL A 965 24.16 43.52 10.86
N ARG A 966 23.60 44.39 11.72
CA ARG A 966 24.30 45.59 12.24
C ARG A 966 24.95 46.44 11.14
N LYS A 967 24.29 46.60 9.99
CA LYS A 967 24.77 47.32 8.80
C LYS A 967 25.96 46.68 8.07
N GLN A 968 26.24 45.41 8.35
CA GLN A 968 27.20 44.60 7.61
C GLN A 968 26.45 43.60 6.74
N LYS A 969 26.81 43.54 5.46
CA LYS A 969 26.29 42.52 4.54
C LYS A 969 26.98 41.19 4.81
N MET A 970 26.18 40.14 4.86
CA MET A 970 26.59 38.76 5.01
C MET A 970 26.01 37.99 3.83
N ASP A 971 26.84 37.15 3.22
CA ASP A 971 26.46 36.32 2.08
C ASP A 971 26.81 34.87 2.45
N GLU A 972 25.86 33.95 2.34
CA GLU A 972 26.04 32.52 2.57
C GLU A 972 25.74 31.73 1.29
N MET A 973 26.46 30.62 1.07
CA MET A 973 26.23 29.75 -0.10
C MET A 973 26.18 28.26 0.26
N GLU A 974 25.21 27.55 -0.31
CA GLU A 974 25.16 26.09 -0.34
C GLU A 974 25.21 25.59 -1.78
N LEU A 975 26.03 24.59 -2.07
CA LEU A 975 26.04 23.90 -3.36
C LEU A 975 26.09 22.39 -3.14
N ASP A 976 25.11 21.69 -3.71
CA ASP A 976 25.01 20.24 -3.74
C ASP A 976 25.14 19.78 -5.20
N LEU A 977 26.12 18.90 -5.45
CA LEU A 977 26.36 18.30 -6.74
C LEU A 977 26.26 16.79 -6.60
N ASN A 978 25.45 16.16 -7.43
CA ASN A 978 25.44 14.71 -7.56
C ASN A 978 25.51 14.31 -9.04
N GLY A 979 26.15 13.18 -9.31
CA GLY A 979 26.24 12.65 -10.66
C GLY A 979 26.57 11.18 -10.66
N SER A 980 25.93 10.41 -11.52
CA SER A 980 26.22 9.00 -11.68
C SER A 980 26.06 8.53 -13.11
N VAL A 981 26.87 7.53 -13.46
CA VAL A 981 26.81 6.79 -14.70
C VAL A 981 26.58 5.34 -14.34
N ALA A 982 25.48 4.76 -14.83
CA ALA A 982 25.14 3.36 -14.63
C ALA A 982 25.07 2.62 -15.97
N LEU A 983 25.80 1.52 -16.09
CA LEU A 983 25.76 0.64 -17.26
C LEU A 983 25.06 -0.66 -16.88
N ARG A 984 23.87 -0.90 -17.45
CA ARG A 984 23.14 -2.16 -17.32
C ARG A 984 23.47 -3.09 -18.48
N VAL A 985 23.90 -4.30 -18.15
CA VAL A 985 24.19 -5.39 -19.10
C VAL A 985 23.24 -6.56 -18.82
N ASN A 986 22.35 -6.86 -19.76
CA ASN A 986 21.47 -8.01 -19.68
C ASN A 986 22.20 -9.24 -20.24
N HIS A 987 22.52 -10.21 -19.38
CA HIS A 987 23.15 -11.47 -19.77
C HIS A 987 22.12 -12.48 -20.28
N SER A 988 20.87 -12.38 -19.79
CA SER A 988 19.69 -13.11 -20.26
C SER A 988 18.42 -12.35 -19.88
N ASP A 989 17.24 -12.87 -20.24
CA ASP A 989 15.94 -12.34 -19.80
C ASP A 989 15.77 -12.36 -18.26
N LYS A 990 16.59 -13.15 -17.57
CA LYS A 990 16.52 -13.43 -16.12
C LYS A 990 17.70 -12.87 -15.34
N LEU A 991 18.82 -12.55 -15.99
CA LEU A 991 20.07 -12.16 -15.32
C LEU A 991 20.61 -10.88 -15.93
N TYR A 992 20.80 -9.85 -15.12
CA TYR A 992 21.47 -8.62 -15.54
C TYR A 992 22.41 -8.10 -14.45
N THR A 993 23.42 -7.34 -14.88
CA THR A 993 24.29 -6.59 -13.97
C THR A 993 24.16 -5.09 -14.21
N VAL A 994 24.33 -4.31 -13.16
CA VAL A 994 24.41 -2.84 -13.24
C VAL A 994 25.72 -2.40 -12.62
N TRP A 995 26.50 -1.63 -13.37
CA TRP A 995 27.76 -1.07 -12.91
C TRP A 995 27.59 0.45 -12.79
N THR A 996 27.62 0.94 -11.56
CA THR A 996 27.40 2.35 -11.26
C THR A 996 28.70 2.98 -10.77
N LEU A 997 29.08 4.10 -11.36
CA LEU A 997 30.09 5.01 -10.86
C LEU A 997 29.40 6.33 -10.56
N GLY A 998 29.53 6.85 -9.35
CA GLY A 998 28.91 8.13 -9.01
C GLY A 998 29.70 8.92 -8.00
N THR A 999 29.30 10.18 -7.84
CA THR A 999 29.87 11.11 -6.89
C THR A 999 28.81 12.02 -6.31
N VAL A 1000 28.99 12.38 -5.05
CA VAL A 1000 28.24 13.41 -4.35
C VAL A 1000 29.25 14.42 -3.81
N MET A 1001 28.99 15.71 -3.96
CA MET A 1001 29.82 16.77 -3.41
C MET A 1001 28.93 17.83 -2.78
N ASN A 1002 29.14 18.06 -1.49
CA ASN A 1002 28.51 19.16 -0.77
C ASN A 1002 29.57 20.22 -0.50
N TYR A 1003 29.32 21.44 -0.96
CA TYR A 1003 30.17 22.60 -0.79
C TYR A 1003 29.44 23.64 0.08
N ARG A 1004 30.12 24.12 1.12
CA ARG A 1004 29.61 24.92 2.24
C ARG A 1004 30.74 25.84 2.72
N PRO A 1005 31.08 26.91 1.97
CA PRO A 1005 32.19 27.80 2.30
C PRO A 1005 32.08 28.42 3.70
N ASP A 1006 30.85 28.59 4.18
CA ASP A 1006 30.54 29.21 5.47
C ASP A 1006 30.47 28.20 6.63
N ASN A 1007 30.39 26.89 6.34
CA ASN A 1007 30.47 25.81 7.33
C ASN A 1007 31.30 24.63 6.81
N LEU A 1008 32.63 24.79 6.85
CA LEU A 1008 33.58 23.83 6.28
C LEU A 1008 33.52 22.42 6.87
N ALA A 1009 32.98 22.26 8.09
CA ALA A 1009 32.83 20.95 8.72
C ALA A 1009 31.80 20.06 8.02
N ASP A 1010 30.85 20.67 7.29
CA ASP A 1010 29.79 19.95 6.56
C ASP A 1010 30.17 19.69 5.09
N GLU A 1011 31.37 20.13 4.66
CA GLU A 1011 31.87 19.86 3.32
C GLU A 1011 32.43 18.44 3.22
N TYR A 1012 31.85 17.65 2.31
CA TYR A 1012 32.40 16.35 1.95
C TYR A 1012 32.23 16.05 0.47
N LYS A 1013 33.08 15.16 -0.01
CA LYS A 1013 32.97 14.53 -1.32
C LYS A 1013 32.92 13.03 -1.14
N ASP A 1014 31.93 12.39 -1.72
CA ASP A 1014 31.87 10.95 -1.80
C ASP A 1014 32.03 10.51 -3.26
N LEU A 1015 32.84 9.49 -3.46
CA LEU A 1015 33.02 8.79 -4.73
C LEU A 1015 32.68 7.33 -4.48
N TYR A 1016 31.72 6.80 -5.23
CA TYR A 1016 31.27 5.44 -5.06
C TYR A 1016 31.27 4.65 -6.37
N ILE A 1017 31.59 3.37 -6.25
CA ILE A 1017 31.45 2.38 -7.31
C ILE A 1017 30.59 1.25 -6.76
N ILE A 1018 29.59 0.83 -7.53
CA ILE A 1018 28.66 -0.25 -7.16
C ILE A 1018 28.54 -1.20 -8.34
N ALA A 1019 28.66 -2.50 -8.06
CA ALA A 1019 28.33 -3.56 -8.98
C ALA A 1019 27.13 -4.34 -8.41
N SER A 1020 26.01 -4.28 -9.11
CA SER A 1020 24.77 -4.97 -8.77
C SER A 1020 24.58 -6.17 -9.68
N LEU A 1021 24.40 -7.36 -9.11
CA LEU A 1021 24.01 -8.59 -9.79
C LEU A 1021 22.54 -8.86 -9.47
N ASN A 1022 21.69 -8.97 -10.49
CA ASN A 1022 20.25 -9.19 -10.33
C ASN A 1022 19.82 -10.44 -11.10
N TYR A 1023 19.20 -11.39 -10.41
CA TYR A 1023 18.72 -12.65 -10.97
C TYR A 1023 17.26 -12.89 -10.62
N SER A 1024 16.39 -12.96 -11.63
CA SER A 1024 14.99 -13.33 -11.50
C SER A 1024 14.78 -14.76 -11.99
N PHE A 1025 14.13 -15.62 -11.20
CA PHE A 1025 13.92 -17.04 -11.56
C PHE A 1025 12.46 -17.39 -11.75
#